data_AF-A0AAV2HCC5-F1
#
_entry.id   AF-A0AAV2HCC5-F1
#
_cell.length_a   1.000
_cell.length_b   1.000
_cell.length_c   1.000
_cell.angle_alpha   90.00
_cell.angle_beta   90.00
_cell.angle_gamma   90.00
#
_symmetry.space_group_name_H-M   'P 1'
#
loop_
_entity.id
_entity.type
_entity.pdbx_description
1 polymer ?
#
loop_
_entity_poly.entity_id
_entity_poly.type
_entity_poly.pdbx_seq_one_letter_code
_entity_poly.pdbx_strand_id
1 'polypeptide(L)'
;MAGRDLSKTFEEVESEDFSLETSMPTDLTISPDHSEAENRNKKKHITKHLIERKQLIHDMQLLKIEVSQKNLALENMKVEHLQHVEELEEKLHDITHQKQILQVRLESELQIQSEDARKRQELIKRELEAVRARQQQLEGANERLQEKSGDVRRSLRDLNISEERFYQLRAISEEELSLRDYVAMRLYEATKPLQTEVSQLRLHNKTLEEEVSVMSRDLLDLQKKLEEERQTHGELRVRYHKILTEHSEISSKVKVDDYKVENYDKVKSERDGLEHDHMEVTRQLITLEAAYSNIQKERDELSRELSSSKQTIALLKQDKDYLTRQHSDISNKLTYGEERFQQLTRQLEDAKLAREEMYEKYVASRDQYKSDYENKLKEELEQIRVRTNGEIDRLRTSTREMFERENRNLREARDLALSERDRAQANEREMNTKCEQLLSEFRQHQASSESRMSEIQNELKIKMFESERSQMIHGETVKNLGQAEMEIEKLQKKLEVLTKEYYTLQTSFEKRVVELESTVSEKKVKLEAYEKLEQDLDAVIMQAAEVEDEKDAEKVLFSYGYGANVASTAKRRMQQSVHLARRVLQLEKTNTGLKKEILEYKNAVNSLTKQVESTNALLDQTQQPYSYLIQSIKVRDDQLNHHSATIQVLEGDLRKMEKEREDLVRTHNQMSLDLERLLNQKEEMAIMKKVVMSMSERKFDHKTKARDLFEPSKSTPGPQKFHSDFELNDDVNVVKPGSLHLSKPRSPQRPRQDKRGNTKFSKAYGVAKS
;
A
#
# COMPACT_ATOMS: atom_id res chain seq x y z
N MET A 1 -5.46 -15.07 50.69
CA MET A 1 -4.57 -16.21 51.04
C MET A 1 -3.93 -16.72 49.76
N ALA A 2 -2.74 -17.34 49.87
CA ALA A 2 -2.06 -18.13 48.82
C ALA A 2 -1.82 -17.45 47.44
N GLY A 3 -0.55 -17.26 47.11
CA GLY A 3 -0.04 -16.73 45.85
C GLY A 3 1.39 -16.25 46.07
N ARG A 4 2.38 -17.07 45.70
CA ARG A 4 3.76 -16.96 46.21
C ARG A 4 4.80 -17.21 45.13
N ASP A 5 5.84 -16.38 45.17
CA ASP A 5 7.23 -16.60 44.73
C ASP A 5 7.54 -16.81 43.23
N LEU A 6 8.85 -16.72 42.95
CA LEU A 6 9.54 -16.68 41.65
C LEU A 6 9.42 -15.33 40.90
N SER A 7 10.50 -14.64 40.51
CA SER A 7 11.93 -15.03 40.45
C SER A 7 12.90 -13.98 41.02
N LYS A 8 14.06 -14.46 41.50
CA LYS A 8 15.30 -13.73 41.82
C LYS A 8 16.48 -14.65 41.44
N THR A 9 17.39 -14.23 40.56
CA THR A 9 18.84 -14.60 40.51
C THR A 9 19.53 -13.99 39.27
N PHE A 10 20.88 -14.06 39.25
CA PHE A 10 21.84 -13.36 38.39
C PHE A 10 22.01 -11.87 38.75
N GLU A 11 22.90 -11.49 39.67
CA GLU A 11 24.37 -11.73 39.85
C GLU A 11 25.24 -10.72 39.11
N GLU A 12 26.37 -10.40 39.73
CA GLU A 12 27.23 -9.25 39.42
C GLU A 12 28.19 -9.52 38.26
N VAL A 13 28.48 -8.48 37.49
CA VAL A 13 29.75 -8.33 36.76
C VAL A 13 30.25 -6.91 37.02
N GLU A 14 31.51 -6.81 37.42
CA GLU A 14 32.15 -5.56 37.82
C GLU A 14 32.46 -4.66 36.61
N SER A 15 32.33 -3.35 36.79
CA SER A 15 33.00 -2.34 35.96
C SER A 15 33.36 -1.14 36.84
N GLU A 16 34.67 -0.92 37.04
CA GLU A 16 35.20 0.04 38.02
C GLU A 16 34.92 1.50 37.62
N ASP A 17 34.45 2.32 38.56
CA ASP A 17 34.32 3.78 38.41
C ASP A 17 35.71 4.44 38.33
N PHE A 18 36.24 4.61 37.11
CA PHE A 18 37.47 5.37 36.89
C PHE A 18 37.22 6.89 37.00
N SER A 19 37.28 7.40 38.23
CA SER A 19 37.20 8.83 38.53
C SER A 19 38.34 9.60 37.86
N LEU A 20 37.99 10.48 36.91
CA LEU A 20 38.97 11.20 36.10
C LEU A 20 39.56 12.42 36.85
N GLU A 21 40.49 12.19 37.78
CA GLU A 21 41.23 13.26 38.44
C GLU A 21 42.10 14.07 37.46
N THR A 22 41.76 15.34 37.25
CA THR A 22 42.56 16.27 36.45
C THR A 22 43.83 16.71 37.20
N SER A 23 44.87 15.88 37.14
CA SER A 23 46.22 16.24 37.59
C SER A 23 47.10 16.66 36.39
N MET A 24 47.72 17.84 36.50
CA MET A 24 48.65 18.39 35.51
C MET A 24 50.10 18.22 36.02
N PRO A 25 50.93 17.35 35.43
CA PRO A 25 52.34 17.23 35.80
C PRO A 25 53.15 18.34 35.09
N THR A 26 53.71 19.27 35.87
CA THR A 26 54.80 20.13 35.43
C THR A 26 56.13 19.38 35.53
N ASP A 27 56.92 19.37 34.46
CA ASP A 27 58.38 19.16 34.56
C ASP A 27 59.12 20.03 33.52
N LEU A 28 60.30 20.53 33.91
CA LEU A 28 61.14 21.48 33.21
C LEU A 28 62.62 21.21 33.54
N THR A 29 63.22 20.20 32.91
CA THR A 29 64.67 19.90 32.99
C THR A 29 65.22 19.68 31.56
N ILE A 30 66.13 20.53 31.08
CA ILE A 30 67.61 20.39 31.13
C ILE A 30 68.09 19.14 30.33
N SER A 31 68.95 19.22 29.31
CA SER A 31 70.08 20.15 29.07
C SER A 31 70.43 20.35 27.58
N PRO A 32 71.07 21.46 27.19
CA PRO A 32 71.90 21.55 25.98
C PRO A 32 73.35 21.13 26.28
N ASP A 33 74.07 20.57 25.29
CA ASP A 33 75.54 20.46 25.33
C ASP A 33 76.15 20.41 23.91
N HIS A 34 77.44 20.75 23.79
CA HIS A 34 78.17 20.94 22.53
C HIS A 34 79.12 19.77 22.21
N SER A 35 79.12 19.33 20.95
CA SER A 35 80.33 18.81 20.29
C SER A 35 80.27 19.02 18.78
N GLU A 36 81.35 19.55 18.20
CA GLU A 36 81.59 19.59 16.76
C GLU A 36 82.60 18.50 16.35
N ALA A 37 82.73 18.29 15.03
CA ALA A 37 83.49 17.22 14.36
C ALA A 37 82.95 15.80 14.65
N GLU A 38 82.49 15.01 13.68
CA GLU A 38 82.85 14.95 12.26
C GLU A 38 81.65 14.77 11.29
N ASN A 39 81.92 14.34 10.05
CA ASN A 39 80.95 13.81 9.07
C ASN A 39 79.90 14.80 8.51
N ARG A 40 80.38 15.84 7.80
CA ARG A 40 79.55 16.82 7.06
C ARG A 40 78.53 16.22 6.07
N ASN A 41 78.72 14.99 5.57
CA ASN A 41 77.79 14.35 4.61
C ASN A 41 76.47 13.84 5.22
N LYS A 42 76.35 13.65 6.54
CA LYS A 42 75.07 13.21 7.15
C LYS A 42 74.05 14.34 7.35
N LYS A 43 74.48 15.61 7.44
CA LYS A 43 73.60 16.74 7.82
C LYS A 43 72.43 16.99 6.84
N LYS A 44 72.55 16.72 5.53
CA LYS A 44 71.44 16.90 4.57
C LYS A 44 70.34 15.83 4.65
N HIS A 45 70.66 14.60 5.07
CA HIS A 45 69.65 13.57 5.32
C HIS A 45 69.01 13.75 6.71
N ILE A 46 69.81 14.05 7.73
CA ILE A 46 69.31 14.26 9.10
C ILE A 46 68.29 15.42 9.15
N THR A 47 68.52 16.55 8.47
CA THR A 47 67.54 17.64 8.45
C THR A 47 66.26 17.27 7.70
N LYS A 48 66.34 16.60 6.54
CA LYS A 48 65.16 16.16 5.78
C LYS A 48 64.33 15.17 6.60
N HIS A 49 64.95 14.12 7.15
CA HIS A 49 64.27 13.14 8.00
C HIS A 49 63.77 13.71 9.33
N LEU A 50 64.41 14.74 9.88
CA LEU A 50 63.89 15.42 11.08
C LEU A 50 62.66 16.29 10.75
N ILE A 51 62.61 16.91 9.57
CA ILE A 51 61.42 17.63 9.08
C ILE A 51 60.29 16.63 8.80
N GLU A 52 60.56 15.55 8.04
CA GLU A 52 59.60 14.48 7.77
C GLU A 52 59.06 13.86 9.07
N ARG A 53 59.93 13.57 10.05
CA ARG A 53 59.52 13.07 11.37
C ARG A 53 58.69 14.07 12.15
N LYS A 54 59.02 15.37 12.12
CA LYS A 54 58.20 16.42 12.76
C LYS A 54 56.85 16.58 12.08
N GLN A 55 56.80 16.48 10.76
CA GLN A 55 55.58 16.55 9.97
C GLN A 55 54.68 15.35 10.26
N LEU A 56 55.19 14.12 10.21
CA LEU A 56 54.47 12.91 10.62
C LEU A 56 53.98 12.95 12.08
N ILE A 57 54.74 13.57 13.00
CA ILE A 57 54.29 13.78 14.38
C ILE A 57 53.14 14.80 14.44
N HIS A 58 53.18 15.87 13.64
CA HIS A 58 52.10 16.86 13.54
C HIS A 58 50.84 16.27 12.88
N ASP A 59 50.99 15.52 11.79
CA ASP A 59 49.91 14.82 11.11
C ASP A 59 49.27 13.78 12.04
N MET A 60 50.07 13.06 12.84
CA MET A 60 49.56 12.17 13.89
C MET A 60 48.87 12.93 15.03
N GLN A 61 49.28 14.15 15.36
CA GLN A 61 48.56 15.00 16.32
C GLN A 61 47.22 15.48 15.75
N LEU A 62 47.18 15.90 14.48
CA LEU A 62 45.95 16.28 13.79
C LEU A 62 44.97 15.10 13.71
N LEU A 63 45.43 13.91 13.32
CA LEU A 63 44.62 12.69 13.30
C LEU A 63 44.10 12.31 14.70
N LYS A 64 44.90 12.49 15.77
CA LYS A 64 44.43 12.31 17.15
C LYS A 64 43.35 13.31 17.55
N ILE A 65 43.47 14.57 17.11
CA ILE A 65 42.43 15.59 17.33
C ILE A 65 41.16 15.26 16.54
N GLU A 66 41.29 14.84 15.28
CA GLU A 66 40.15 14.46 14.43
C GLU A 66 39.42 13.21 14.97
N VAL A 67 40.16 12.19 15.42
CA VAL A 67 39.59 11.02 16.11
C VAL A 67 38.92 11.43 17.43
N SER A 68 39.52 12.32 18.22
CA SER A 68 38.90 12.86 19.44
C SER A 68 37.60 13.60 19.15
N GLN A 69 37.57 14.45 18.11
CA GLN A 69 36.37 15.16 17.67
C GLN A 69 35.28 14.21 17.14
N LYS A 70 35.65 13.18 16.37
CA LYS A 70 34.72 12.16 15.89
C LYS A 70 34.17 11.29 17.02
N ASN A 71 34.99 10.95 18.02
CA ASN A 71 34.54 10.25 19.22
C ASN A 71 33.58 11.12 20.04
N LEU A 72 33.90 12.40 20.25
CA LEU A 72 33.00 13.35 20.95
C LEU A 72 31.67 13.53 20.20
N ALA A 73 31.69 13.59 18.87
CA ALA A 73 30.47 13.64 18.07
C ALA A 73 29.64 12.35 18.19
N LEU A 74 30.28 11.18 18.19
CA LEU A 74 29.60 9.91 18.45
C LEU A 74 29.02 9.84 19.87
N GLU A 75 29.73 10.33 20.88
CA GLU A 75 29.26 10.36 22.27
C GLU A 75 28.04 11.29 22.43
N ASN A 76 28.06 12.48 21.80
CA ASN A 76 26.90 13.37 21.75
C ASN A 76 25.70 12.69 21.07
N MET A 77 25.89 12.06 19.91
CA MET A 77 24.82 11.32 19.22
C MET A 77 24.27 10.16 20.06
N LYS A 78 25.11 9.44 20.83
CA LYS A 78 24.63 8.43 21.79
C LYS A 78 23.75 9.05 22.86
N VAL A 79 24.17 10.19 23.44
CA VAL A 79 23.41 10.88 24.50
C VAL A 79 22.07 11.39 23.97
N GLU A 80 22.04 12.01 22.78
CA GLU A 80 20.79 12.44 22.13
C GLU A 80 19.85 11.24 21.85
N HIS A 81 20.38 10.12 21.37
CA HIS A 81 19.59 8.91 21.16
C HIS A 81 19.10 8.27 22.47
N LEU A 82 19.90 8.29 23.53
CA LEU A 82 19.55 7.74 24.84
C LEU A 82 18.47 8.59 25.52
N GLN A 83 18.59 9.93 25.49
CA GLN A 83 17.54 10.86 25.92
C GLN A 83 16.25 10.66 25.11
N HIS A 84 16.34 10.40 23.80
CA HIS A 84 15.16 10.11 22.99
C HIS A 84 14.50 8.77 23.33
N VAL A 85 15.28 7.76 23.77
CA VAL A 85 14.75 6.50 24.30
C VAL A 85 14.05 6.75 25.64
N GLU A 86 14.68 7.46 26.58
CA GLU A 86 14.08 7.83 27.87
C GLU A 86 12.75 8.58 27.67
N GLU A 87 12.72 9.57 26.77
CA GLU A 87 11.51 10.29 26.36
C GLU A 87 10.40 9.37 25.80
N LEU A 88 10.76 8.32 25.06
CA LEU A 88 9.80 7.36 24.49
C LEU A 88 9.33 6.34 25.53
N GLU A 89 10.17 5.96 26.47
CA GLU A 89 9.83 5.10 27.61
C GLU A 89 8.91 5.81 28.60
N GLU A 90 9.13 7.10 28.89
CA GLU A 90 8.22 7.93 29.69
C GLU A 90 6.84 8.05 29.01
N LYS A 91 6.80 8.39 27.71
CA LYS A 91 5.54 8.46 26.94
C LYS A 91 4.83 7.11 26.86
N LEU A 92 5.57 6.01 26.76
CA LEU A 92 5.01 4.66 26.83
C LEU A 92 4.43 4.38 28.23
N HIS A 93 5.13 4.76 29.30
CA HIS A 93 4.65 4.61 30.67
C HIS A 93 3.33 5.36 30.88
N ASP A 94 3.27 6.64 30.50
CA ASP A 94 2.08 7.48 30.53
C ASP A 94 0.89 6.84 29.78
N ILE A 95 1.11 6.36 28.55
CA ILE A 95 0.08 5.69 27.75
C ILE A 95 -0.39 4.39 28.43
N THR A 96 0.52 3.61 29.03
CA THR A 96 0.12 2.40 29.78
C THR A 96 -0.63 2.72 31.06
N HIS A 97 -0.29 3.80 31.76
CA HIS A 97 -1.00 4.24 32.96
C HIS A 97 -2.40 4.77 32.62
N GLN A 98 -2.53 5.59 31.57
CA GLN A 98 -3.82 6.04 31.05
C GLN A 98 -4.70 4.85 30.61
N LYS A 99 -4.11 3.85 29.93
CA LYS A 99 -4.82 2.60 29.58
C LYS A 99 -5.32 1.86 30.83
N GLN A 100 -4.50 1.72 31.87
CA GLN A 100 -4.91 1.09 33.13
C GLN A 100 -6.05 1.85 33.81
N ILE A 101 -5.98 3.19 33.89
CA ILE A 101 -7.07 4.02 34.44
C ILE A 101 -8.38 3.83 33.66
N LEU A 102 -8.31 3.84 32.32
CA LEU A 102 -9.49 3.65 31.47
C LEU A 102 -10.06 2.23 31.60
N GLN A 103 -9.22 1.22 31.73
CA GLN A 103 -9.65 -0.17 31.97
C GLN A 103 -10.36 -0.29 33.33
N VAL A 104 -9.77 0.22 34.43
CA VAL A 104 -10.39 0.17 35.76
C VAL A 104 -11.70 0.97 35.82
N ARG A 105 -11.80 2.10 35.08
CA ARG A 105 -13.07 2.83 34.94
C ARG A 105 -14.13 2.01 34.21
N LEU A 106 -13.78 1.36 33.09
CA LEU A 106 -14.69 0.52 32.32
C LEU A 106 -15.16 -0.70 33.13
N GLU A 107 -14.25 -1.36 33.85
CA GLU A 107 -14.58 -2.49 34.75
C GLU A 107 -15.53 -2.04 35.88
N SER A 108 -15.29 -0.86 36.47
CA SER A 108 -16.18 -0.25 37.47
C SER A 108 -17.57 0.10 36.90
N GLU A 109 -17.64 0.75 35.74
CA GLU A 109 -18.91 1.07 35.07
C GLU A 109 -19.70 -0.19 34.69
N LEU A 110 -19.03 -1.23 34.19
CA LEU A 110 -19.65 -2.53 33.91
C LEU A 110 -20.16 -3.21 35.18
N GLN A 111 -19.41 -3.15 36.29
CA GLN A 111 -19.88 -3.68 37.57
C GLN A 111 -21.13 -2.93 38.04
N ILE A 112 -21.11 -1.59 38.07
CA ILE A 112 -22.25 -0.75 38.47
C ILE A 112 -23.48 -1.05 37.60
N GLN A 113 -23.33 -1.14 36.28
CA GLN A 113 -24.42 -1.51 35.37
C GLN A 113 -24.96 -2.93 35.65
N SER A 114 -24.10 -3.89 35.97
CA SER A 114 -24.51 -5.26 36.31
C SER A 114 -25.27 -5.33 37.64
N GLU A 115 -24.84 -4.55 38.65
CA GLU A 115 -25.52 -4.45 39.93
C GLU A 115 -26.86 -3.74 39.81
N ASP A 116 -26.96 -2.68 39.00
CA ASP A 116 -28.22 -1.96 38.78
C ASP A 116 -29.21 -2.76 37.92
N ALA A 117 -28.73 -3.51 36.93
CA ALA A 117 -29.56 -4.48 36.21
C ALA A 117 -30.11 -5.55 37.16
N ARG A 118 -29.28 -6.06 38.08
CA ARG A 118 -29.70 -7.01 39.12
C ARG A 118 -30.71 -6.39 40.10
N LYS A 119 -30.46 -5.16 40.61
CA LYS A 119 -31.39 -4.44 41.51
C LYS A 119 -32.76 -4.25 40.84
N ARG A 120 -32.80 -3.87 39.54
CA ARG A 120 -34.04 -3.76 38.75
C ARG A 120 -34.73 -5.13 38.58
N GLN A 121 -33.99 -6.19 38.27
CA GLN A 121 -34.54 -7.53 38.14
C GLN A 121 -35.13 -8.06 39.46
N GLU A 122 -34.46 -7.80 40.59
CA GLU A 122 -34.97 -8.13 41.93
C GLU A 122 -36.20 -7.29 42.31
N LEU A 123 -36.26 -6.00 41.93
CA LEU A 123 -37.45 -5.16 42.13
C LEU A 123 -38.66 -5.71 41.35
N ILE A 124 -38.49 -5.94 40.04
CA ILE A 124 -39.52 -6.52 39.16
C ILE A 124 -39.98 -7.88 39.70
N LYS A 125 -39.06 -8.71 40.22
CA LYS A 125 -39.42 -9.99 40.84
C LYS A 125 -40.30 -9.82 42.09
N ARG A 126 -39.95 -8.88 42.99
CA ARG A 126 -40.75 -8.55 44.18
C ARG A 126 -42.12 -8.00 43.81
N GLU A 127 -42.20 -7.16 42.79
CA GLU A 127 -43.47 -6.62 42.27
C GLU A 127 -44.35 -7.71 41.67
N LEU A 128 -43.80 -8.60 40.84
CA LEU A 128 -44.50 -9.76 40.29
C LEU A 128 -44.97 -10.73 41.40
N GLU A 129 -44.15 -10.97 42.43
CA GLU A 129 -44.52 -11.78 43.59
C GLU A 129 -45.67 -11.13 44.40
N ALA A 130 -45.63 -9.80 44.61
CA ALA A 130 -46.70 -9.06 45.27
C ALA A 130 -48.02 -9.03 44.45
N VAL A 131 -47.94 -8.84 43.14
CA VAL A 131 -49.10 -8.93 42.22
C VAL A 131 -49.68 -10.34 42.23
N ARG A 132 -48.84 -11.38 42.20
CA ARG A 132 -49.28 -12.79 42.24
C ARG A 132 -49.94 -13.16 43.57
N ALA A 133 -49.40 -12.70 44.70
CA ALA A 133 -50.02 -12.87 46.02
C ALA A 133 -51.37 -12.15 46.10
N ARG A 134 -51.47 -10.92 45.57
CA ARG A 134 -52.75 -10.18 45.49
C ARG A 134 -53.76 -10.86 44.57
N GLN A 135 -53.32 -11.44 43.45
CA GLN A 135 -54.16 -12.24 42.56
C GLN A 135 -54.73 -13.46 43.28
N GLN A 136 -53.89 -14.25 43.98
CA GLN A 136 -54.34 -15.41 44.75
C GLN A 136 -55.32 -15.03 45.87
N GLN A 137 -55.13 -13.88 46.54
CA GLN A 137 -56.09 -13.36 47.51
C GLN A 137 -57.43 -12.99 46.86
N LEU A 138 -57.43 -12.39 45.67
CA LEU A 138 -58.65 -12.04 44.94
C LEU A 138 -59.36 -13.27 44.37
N GLU A 139 -58.62 -14.27 43.89
CA GLU A 139 -59.14 -15.56 43.43
C GLU A 139 -59.84 -16.31 44.58
N GLY A 140 -59.18 -16.48 45.72
CA GLY A 140 -59.78 -17.10 46.91
C GLY A 140 -60.91 -16.29 47.54
N ALA A 141 -60.93 -14.96 47.37
CA ALA A 141 -62.07 -14.13 47.76
C ALA A 141 -63.26 -14.31 46.80
N ASN A 142 -63.01 -14.40 45.49
CA ASN A 142 -64.03 -14.64 44.48
C ASN A 142 -64.65 -16.04 44.62
N GLU A 143 -63.84 -17.07 44.87
CA GLU A 143 -64.31 -18.43 45.15
C GLU A 143 -65.27 -18.45 46.36
N ARG A 144 -64.90 -17.82 47.48
CA ARG A 144 -65.76 -17.67 48.66
C ARG A 144 -67.04 -16.84 48.40
N LEU A 145 -67.00 -15.89 47.47
CA LEU A 145 -68.18 -15.13 47.06
C LEU A 145 -69.09 -15.95 46.14
N GLN A 146 -68.54 -16.81 45.28
CA GLN A 146 -69.30 -17.75 44.47
C GLN A 146 -69.94 -18.86 45.31
N GLU A 147 -69.23 -19.38 46.32
CA GLU A 147 -69.76 -20.30 47.32
C GLU A 147 -70.96 -19.68 48.06
N LYS A 148 -70.78 -18.48 48.65
CA LYS A 148 -71.86 -17.74 49.31
C LYS A 148 -73.04 -17.42 48.38
N SER A 149 -72.77 -17.07 47.12
CA SER A 149 -73.83 -16.86 46.12
C SER A 149 -74.56 -18.17 45.79
N GLY A 150 -73.83 -19.29 45.73
CA GLY A 150 -74.38 -20.63 45.61
C GLY A 150 -75.28 -21.00 46.79
N ASP A 151 -74.88 -20.68 48.02
CA ASP A 151 -75.67 -20.95 49.23
C ASP A 151 -76.92 -20.06 49.34
N VAL A 152 -76.85 -18.79 48.93
CA VAL A 152 -78.04 -17.94 48.76
C VAL A 152 -78.98 -18.53 47.69
N ARG A 153 -78.45 -19.04 46.56
CA ARG A 153 -79.25 -19.73 45.53
C ARG A 153 -79.80 -21.09 45.99
N ARG A 154 -79.17 -21.75 46.96
CA ARG A 154 -79.65 -23.00 47.57
C ARG A 154 -80.76 -22.72 48.58
N SER A 155 -80.60 -21.73 49.45
CA SER A 155 -81.58 -21.37 50.49
C SER A 155 -82.88 -20.80 49.90
N LEU A 156 -82.81 -20.10 48.77
CA LEU A 156 -83.97 -19.52 48.07
C LEU A 156 -84.74 -20.50 47.15
N ARG A 157 -84.48 -21.82 47.21
CA ARG A 157 -85.21 -22.80 46.36
C ARG A 157 -86.66 -23.03 46.81
N ASP A 158 -86.86 -23.29 48.10
CA ASP A 158 -88.18 -23.63 48.65
C ASP A 158 -88.71 -22.46 49.49
N LEU A 159 -89.59 -21.66 48.90
CA LEU A 159 -90.11 -20.40 49.47
C LEU A 159 -91.60 -20.46 49.84
N ASN A 160 -92.26 -21.61 49.66
CA ASN A 160 -93.65 -21.79 50.06
C ASN A 160 -93.76 -21.86 51.59
N ILE A 161 -94.49 -20.92 52.17
CA ILE A 161 -94.80 -20.85 53.62
C ILE A 161 -96.31 -21.00 53.86
N SER A 162 -96.69 -21.46 55.05
CA SER A 162 -98.09 -21.50 55.51
C SER A 162 -98.56 -20.10 55.96
N GLU A 163 -99.88 -19.93 56.04
CA GLU A 163 -100.51 -18.68 56.49
C GLU A 163 -100.10 -18.29 57.91
N GLU A 164 -100.11 -19.25 58.84
CA GLU A 164 -99.62 -19.09 60.20
C GLU A 164 -98.16 -18.63 60.24
N ARG A 165 -97.31 -19.22 59.36
CA ARG A 165 -95.89 -18.87 59.28
C ARG A 165 -95.68 -17.48 58.67
N PHE A 166 -96.50 -17.08 57.71
CA PHE A 166 -96.48 -15.72 57.16
C PHE A 166 -96.78 -14.68 58.24
N TYR A 167 -97.83 -14.86 59.05
CA TYR A 167 -98.15 -13.92 60.14
C TYR A 167 -97.07 -13.89 61.24
N GLN A 168 -96.40 -15.01 61.53
CA GLN A 168 -95.23 -15.03 62.43
C GLN A 168 -94.06 -14.21 61.88
N LEU A 169 -93.73 -14.36 60.59
CA LEU A 169 -92.61 -13.65 59.96
C LEU A 169 -92.88 -12.14 59.82
N ARG A 170 -94.13 -11.77 59.52
CA ARG A 170 -94.57 -10.37 59.39
C ARG A 170 -94.60 -9.60 60.72
N ALA A 171 -94.48 -10.28 61.85
CA ALA A 171 -94.38 -9.69 63.18
C ALA A 171 -92.94 -9.41 63.64
N ILE A 172 -91.93 -9.85 62.86
CA ILE A 172 -90.50 -9.65 63.11
C ILE A 172 -90.01 -8.48 62.23
N SER A 173 -88.97 -7.75 62.66
CA SER A 173 -88.46 -6.63 61.87
C SER A 173 -87.74 -7.09 60.59
N GLU A 174 -87.72 -6.25 59.54
CA GLU A 174 -87.06 -6.58 58.28
C GLU A 174 -85.52 -6.73 58.42
N GLU A 175 -84.93 -6.17 59.47
CA GLU A 175 -83.48 -6.25 59.76
C GLU A 175 -83.09 -7.54 60.50
N GLU A 176 -84.01 -8.16 61.23
CA GLU A 176 -83.81 -9.45 61.93
C GLU A 176 -84.21 -10.66 61.07
N LEU A 177 -84.91 -10.44 59.97
CA LEU A 177 -85.46 -11.49 59.11
C LEU A 177 -84.36 -12.11 58.22
N SER A 178 -84.33 -13.45 58.12
CA SER A 178 -83.40 -14.09 57.19
C SER A 178 -83.77 -13.76 55.74
N LEU A 179 -82.78 -13.64 54.85
CA LEU A 179 -83.03 -13.35 53.42
C LEU A 179 -84.01 -14.35 52.77
N ARG A 180 -84.02 -15.61 53.24
CA ARG A 180 -84.98 -16.63 52.80
C ARG A 180 -86.39 -16.32 53.29
N ASP A 181 -86.54 -16.06 54.60
CA ASP A 181 -87.84 -15.76 55.21
C ASP A 181 -88.43 -14.45 54.67
N TYR A 182 -87.59 -13.44 54.41
CA TYR A 182 -87.96 -12.18 53.76
C TYR A 182 -88.51 -12.39 52.35
N VAL A 183 -87.77 -13.10 51.49
CA VAL A 183 -88.21 -13.38 50.11
C VAL A 183 -89.44 -14.28 50.11
N ALA A 184 -89.55 -15.25 51.02
CA ALA A 184 -90.75 -16.07 51.19
C ALA A 184 -91.98 -15.26 51.64
N MET A 185 -91.80 -14.33 52.59
CA MET A 185 -92.85 -13.41 53.04
C MET A 185 -93.34 -12.51 51.90
N ARG A 186 -92.44 -11.88 51.14
CA ARG A 186 -92.81 -11.03 49.99
C ARG A 186 -93.43 -11.84 48.84
N LEU A 187 -92.96 -13.06 48.60
CA LEU A 187 -93.58 -13.99 47.65
C LEU A 187 -95.01 -14.36 48.09
N TYR A 188 -95.24 -14.60 49.39
CA TYR A 188 -96.56 -14.90 49.94
C TYR A 188 -97.52 -13.70 49.79
N GLU A 189 -97.09 -12.48 50.15
CA GLU A 189 -97.88 -11.25 49.97
C GLU A 189 -98.31 -11.03 48.51
N ALA A 190 -97.43 -11.30 47.53
CA ALA A 190 -97.75 -11.15 46.11
C ALA A 190 -98.60 -12.29 45.54
N THR A 191 -98.34 -13.54 45.94
CA THR A 191 -99.00 -14.71 45.34
C THR A 191 -100.37 -15.04 45.94
N LYS A 192 -100.63 -14.70 47.20
CA LYS A 192 -101.93 -14.98 47.84
C LYS A 192 -103.14 -14.25 47.24
N PRO A 193 -103.14 -12.92 47.00
CA PRO A 193 -104.28 -12.26 46.39
C PRO A 193 -104.60 -12.86 45.01
N LEU A 194 -103.57 -13.16 44.20
CA LEU A 194 -103.72 -13.82 42.90
C LEU A 194 -104.25 -15.26 43.03
N GLN A 195 -103.81 -16.04 44.04
CA GLN A 195 -104.37 -17.38 44.31
C GLN A 195 -105.84 -17.30 44.72
N THR A 196 -106.25 -16.31 45.51
CA THR A 196 -107.66 -16.11 45.88
C THR A 196 -108.49 -15.62 44.70
N GLU A 197 -107.99 -14.70 43.89
CA GLU A 197 -108.65 -14.19 42.68
C GLU A 197 -108.84 -15.31 41.65
N VAL A 198 -107.81 -16.10 41.34
CA VAL A 198 -107.92 -17.27 40.44
C VAL A 198 -108.91 -18.30 40.99
N SER A 199 -109.02 -18.46 42.30
CA SER A 199 -110.00 -19.36 42.92
C SER A 199 -111.44 -18.83 42.82
N GLN A 200 -111.64 -17.51 43.01
CA GLN A 200 -112.92 -16.83 42.85
C GLN A 200 -113.38 -16.83 41.39
N LEU A 201 -112.49 -16.53 40.44
CA LEU A 201 -112.77 -16.58 39.00
C LEU A 201 -113.11 -18.00 38.52
N ARG A 202 -112.45 -19.04 39.06
CA ARG A 202 -112.82 -20.45 38.79
C ARG A 202 -114.20 -20.79 39.33
N LEU A 203 -114.54 -20.33 40.53
CA LEU A 203 -115.88 -20.52 41.09
C LEU A 203 -116.95 -19.77 40.26
N HIS A 204 -116.65 -18.54 39.84
CA HIS A 204 -117.56 -17.72 39.03
C HIS A 204 -117.80 -18.30 37.63
N ASN A 205 -116.75 -18.77 36.95
CA ASN A 205 -116.89 -19.51 35.69
C ASN A 205 -117.77 -20.75 35.87
N LYS A 206 -117.60 -21.52 36.95
CA LYS A 206 -118.47 -22.68 37.23
C LYS A 206 -119.93 -22.28 37.45
N THR A 207 -120.22 -21.18 38.14
CA THR A 207 -121.60 -20.68 38.27
C THR A 207 -122.17 -20.23 36.93
N LEU A 208 -121.37 -19.59 36.06
CA LEU A 208 -121.80 -19.18 34.72
C LEU A 208 -122.03 -20.38 33.79
N GLU A 209 -121.21 -21.43 33.88
CA GLU A 209 -121.42 -22.71 33.18
C GLU A 209 -122.73 -23.37 33.64
N GLU A 210 -123.02 -23.36 34.94
CA GLU A 210 -124.27 -23.86 35.51
C GLU A 210 -125.50 -23.04 35.06
N GLU A 211 -125.42 -21.71 35.08
CA GLU A 211 -126.46 -20.79 34.58
C GLU A 211 -126.72 -20.96 33.07
N VAL A 212 -125.67 -21.04 32.25
CA VAL A 212 -125.80 -21.33 30.80
C VAL A 212 -126.43 -22.71 30.57
N SER A 213 -126.14 -23.70 31.42
CA SER A 213 -126.81 -25.01 31.35
C SER A 213 -128.31 -24.94 31.65
N VAL A 214 -128.74 -24.01 32.51
CA VAL A 214 -130.16 -23.77 32.85
C VAL A 214 -130.84 -23.05 31.69
N MET A 215 -130.31 -21.91 31.25
CA MET A 215 -130.86 -21.14 30.12
C MET A 215 -130.94 -21.95 28.83
N SER A 216 -130.00 -22.87 28.59
CA SER A 216 -130.04 -23.79 27.44
C SER A 216 -131.18 -24.82 27.52
N ARG A 217 -131.55 -25.26 28.73
CA ARG A 217 -132.72 -26.14 28.96
C ARG A 217 -134.02 -25.36 28.82
N ASP A 218 -134.10 -24.18 29.42
CA ASP A 218 -135.29 -23.33 29.36
C ASP A 218 -135.61 -22.89 27.91
N LEU A 219 -134.58 -22.62 27.10
CA LEU A 219 -134.73 -22.36 25.66
C LEU A 219 -135.26 -23.58 24.89
N LEU A 220 -134.81 -24.79 25.21
CA LEU A 220 -135.29 -26.03 24.57
C LEU A 220 -136.78 -26.26 24.89
N ASP A 221 -137.17 -26.07 26.16
CA ASP A 221 -138.56 -26.16 26.60
C ASP A 221 -139.45 -25.06 26.00
N LEU A 222 -138.92 -23.84 25.78
CA LEU A 222 -139.64 -22.78 25.06
C LEU A 222 -139.81 -23.09 23.58
N GLN A 223 -138.78 -23.63 22.91
CA GLN A 223 -138.87 -24.08 21.51
C GLN A 223 -139.94 -25.15 21.35
N LYS A 224 -139.95 -26.15 22.24
CA LYS A 224 -140.97 -27.20 22.25
C LYS A 224 -142.39 -26.65 22.41
N LYS A 225 -142.62 -25.75 23.38
CA LYS A 225 -143.92 -25.08 23.59
C LYS A 225 -144.34 -24.25 22.37
N LEU A 226 -143.40 -23.61 21.68
CA LEU A 226 -143.67 -22.86 20.45
C LEU A 226 -144.06 -23.78 19.27
N GLU A 227 -143.53 -25.00 19.21
CA GLU A 227 -143.93 -26.01 18.22
C GLU A 227 -145.30 -26.62 18.54
N GLU A 228 -145.58 -26.88 19.82
CA GLU A 228 -146.91 -27.28 20.32
C GLU A 228 -147.97 -26.22 19.96
N GLU A 229 -147.72 -24.93 20.20
CA GLU A 229 -148.63 -23.82 19.81
C GLU A 229 -148.75 -23.63 18.28
N ARG A 230 -147.71 -23.94 17.51
CA ARG A 230 -147.80 -23.94 16.03
C ARG A 230 -148.73 -25.04 15.53
N GLN A 231 -148.76 -26.20 16.21
CA GLN A 231 -149.64 -27.31 15.88
C GLN A 231 -151.10 -26.99 16.26
N THR A 232 -151.37 -26.50 17.47
CA THR A 232 -152.74 -26.11 17.90
C THR A 232 -153.31 -25.00 17.01
N HIS A 233 -152.50 -23.99 16.65
CA HIS A 233 -152.91 -22.91 15.74
C HIS A 233 -153.05 -23.37 14.28
N GLY A 234 -152.46 -24.51 13.90
CA GLY A 234 -152.78 -25.24 12.67
C GLY A 234 -154.21 -25.79 12.70
N GLU A 235 -154.53 -26.59 13.73
CA GLU A 235 -155.87 -27.17 13.90
C GLU A 235 -156.98 -26.13 14.01
N LEU A 236 -156.74 -25.03 14.73
CA LEU A 236 -157.76 -24.00 14.96
C LEU A 236 -158.19 -23.31 13.66
N ARG A 237 -157.27 -23.13 12.70
CA ARG A 237 -157.58 -22.55 11.39
C ARG A 237 -158.44 -23.48 10.53
N VAL A 238 -158.25 -24.79 10.63
CA VAL A 238 -159.13 -25.78 9.97
C VAL A 238 -160.56 -25.71 10.54
N ARG A 239 -160.71 -25.56 11.87
CA ARG A 239 -162.02 -25.40 12.51
C ARG A 239 -162.71 -24.08 12.11
N TYR A 240 -161.97 -22.97 12.08
CA TYR A 240 -162.51 -21.66 11.68
C TYR A 240 -163.08 -21.67 10.25
N HIS A 241 -162.38 -22.27 9.30
CA HIS A 241 -162.83 -22.33 7.90
C HIS A 241 -164.14 -23.12 7.73
N LYS A 242 -164.39 -24.12 8.57
CA LYS A 242 -165.64 -24.89 8.59
C LYS A 242 -166.83 -24.07 9.14
N ILE A 243 -166.63 -23.34 10.23
CA ILE A 243 -167.70 -22.49 10.81
C ILE A 243 -168.10 -21.37 9.83
N LEU A 244 -167.16 -20.86 9.04
CA LEU A 244 -167.42 -19.82 8.05
C LEU A 244 -168.37 -20.27 6.93
N THR A 245 -168.33 -21.56 6.54
CA THR A 245 -169.28 -22.12 5.57
C THR A 245 -170.66 -22.33 6.19
N GLU A 246 -170.71 -22.89 7.41
CA GLU A 246 -171.97 -23.11 8.16
C GLU A 246 -172.74 -21.79 8.41
N HIS A 247 -172.05 -20.67 8.66
CA HIS A 247 -172.67 -19.35 8.82
C HIS A 247 -173.34 -18.81 7.53
N SER A 248 -172.88 -19.24 6.34
CA SER A 248 -173.41 -18.72 5.07
C SER A 248 -174.83 -19.24 4.77
N GLU A 249 -175.15 -20.46 5.21
CA GLU A 249 -176.43 -21.13 4.91
C GLU A 249 -177.59 -20.59 5.76
N ILE A 250 -177.30 -20.24 7.02
CA ILE A 250 -178.30 -19.80 8.02
C ILE A 250 -178.79 -18.37 7.75
N SER A 251 -177.99 -17.52 7.11
CA SER A 251 -178.29 -16.09 6.88
C SER A 251 -179.45 -15.82 5.91
N SER A 252 -180.12 -16.84 5.37
CA SER A 252 -181.08 -16.75 4.26
C SER A 252 -182.56 -16.66 4.66
N LYS A 253 -182.91 -16.58 5.96
CA LYS A 253 -184.31 -16.74 6.43
C LYS A 253 -184.78 -15.77 7.54
N VAL A 254 -185.81 -14.97 7.19
CA VAL A 254 -186.86 -14.34 8.04
C VAL A 254 -186.63 -12.91 8.63
N LYS A 255 -187.69 -12.09 8.60
CA LYS A 255 -187.95 -10.77 9.24
C LYS A 255 -189.49 -10.51 9.31
N VAL A 256 -189.95 -9.32 9.77
CA VAL A 256 -191.36 -8.84 10.05
C VAL A 256 -191.79 -9.09 11.52
N ASP A 257 -192.10 -8.13 12.42
CA ASP A 257 -192.63 -6.72 12.43
C ASP A 257 -194.20 -6.65 12.44
N ASP A 258 -195.01 -5.71 12.99
CA ASP A 258 -194.91 -4.30 13.48
C ASP A 258 -195.98 -3.96 14.63
N TYR A 259 -196.38 -2.70 14.91
CA TYR A 259 -197.01 -2.21 16.18
C TYR A 259 -198.22 -1.19 16.05
N LYS A 260 -199.05 -1.06 17.12
CA LYS A 260 -200.07 0.02 17.46
C LYS A 260 -201.34 0.28 16.61
N VAL A 261 -202.44 0.70 17.28
CA VAL A 261 -203.60 1.48 16.77
C VAL A 261 -204.13 2.40 17.90
N GLU A 262 -204.49 3.65 17.61
CA GLU A 262 -204.79 4.68 18.63
C GLU A 262 -205.58 5.88 18.03
N ASN A 263 -206.17 6.76 18.87
CA ASN A 263 -206.77 8.08 18.57
C ASN A 263 -208.28 8.21 18.24
N TYR A 264 -209.12 8.09 19.27
CA TYR A 264 -210.09 9.17 19.57
C TYR A 264 -209.78 9.88 20.90
N ASP A 265 -208.96 9.26 21.77
CA ASP A 265 -208.29 9.94 22.90
C ASP A 265 -207.43 11.15 22.50
N LYS A 266 -207.26 11.44 21.21
CA LYS A 266 -206.32 12.40 20.63
C LYS A 266 -206.25 13.76 21.35
N VAL A 267 -207.41 14.35 21.67
CA VAL A 267 -207.52 15.66 22.34
C VAL A 267 -207.21 15.59 23.84
N LYS A 268 -207.33 14.39 24.45
CA LYS A 268 -206.88 14.11 25.81
C LYS A 268 -205.38 13.78 25.83
N SER A 269 -204.88 13.04 24.83
CA SER A 269 -203.46 12.76 24.66
C SER A 269 -202.63 13.95 24.17
N GLU A 270 -203.25 15.03 23.67
CA GLU A 270 -202.55 16.30 23.46
C GLU A 270 -202.20 16.98 24.80
N ARG A 271 -203.08 16.91 25.81
CA ARG A 271 -202.76 17.34 27.18
C ARG A 271 -201.78 16.37 27.85
N ASP A 272 -202.13 15.08 27.89
CA ASP A 272 -201.33 14.05 28.57
C ASP A 272 -199.96 13.86 27.87
N GLY A 273 -199.90 14.16 26.57
CA GLY A 273 -198.69 14.24 25.76
C GLY A 273 -197.82 15.43 26.11
N LEU A 274 -198.37 16.64 26.26
CA LEU A 274 -197.56 17.80 26.71
C LEU A 274 -196.98 17.61 28.12
N GLU A 275 -197.68 16.91 29.03
CA GLU A 275 -197.08 16.47 30.30
C GLU A 275 -196.01 15.38 30.10
N HIS A 276 -196.23 14.42 29.19
CA HIS A 276 -195.24 13.38 28.85
C HIS A 276 -193.96 13.97 28.25
N ASP A 277 -194.10 14.86 27.27
CA ASP A 277 -193.01 15.57 26.58
C ASP A 277 -192.20 16.40 27.58
N HIS A 278 -192.87 17.09 28.52
CA HIS A 278 -192.18 17.78 29.62
C HIS A 278 -191.39 16.80 30.50
N MET A 279 -191.97 15.64 30.86
CA MET A 279 -191.28 14.58 31.61
C MET A 279 -190.19 13.86 30.82
N GLU A 280 -190.26 13.84 29.49
CA GLU A 280 -189.23 13.26 28.62
C GLU A 280 -188.09 14.24 28.41
N VAL A 281 -188.35 15.50 28.05
CA VAL A 281 -187.34 16.57 27.97
C VAL A 281 -186.60 16.72 29.31
N THR A 282 -187.31 16.64 30.45
CA THR A 282 -186.67 16.64 31.78
C THR A 282 -185.75 15.43 31.96
N ARG A 283 -186.13 14.23 31.50
CA ARG A 283 -185.26 13.04 31.54
C ARG A 283 -184.08 13.15 30.57
N GLN A 284 -184.29 13.65 29.36
CA GLN A 284 -183.22 13.89 28.37
C GLN A 284 -182.20 14.89 28.92
N LEU A 285 -182.66 15.97 29.56
CA LEU A 285 -181.81 16.96 30.23
C LEU A 285 -180.99 16.32 31.37
N ILE A 286 -181.61 15.51 32.24
CA ILE A 286 -180.88 14.74 33.27
C ILE A 286 -179.81 13.81 32.65
N THR A 287 -180.11 13.13 31.54
CA THR A 287 -179.11 12.29 30.86
C THR A 287 -177.97 13.10 30.22
N LEU A 288 -178.25 14.30 29.72
CA LEU A 288 -177.24 15.22 29.18
C LEU A 288 -176.38 15.84 30.29
N GLU A 289 -176.96 16.18 31.44
CA GLU A 289 -176.22 16.61 32.63
C GLU A 289 -175.31 15.50 33.17
N ALA A 290 -175.78 14.25 33.18
CA ALA A 290 -174.97 13.09 33.54
C ALA A 290 -173.82 12.85 32.55
N ALA A 291 -174.07 12.96 31.24
CA ALA A 291 -173.04 12.85 30.21
C ALA A 291 -172.00 13.98 30.32
N TYR A 292 -172.45 15.22 30.49
CA TYR A 292 -171.58 16.38 30.72
C TYR A 292 -170.75 16.22 32.00
N SER A 293 -171.35 15.73 33.10
CA SER A 293 -170.65 15.42 34.35
C SER A 293 -169.54 14.37 34.14
N ASN A 294 -169.75 13.39 33.27
CA ASN A 294 -168.74 12.36 32.98
C ASN A 294 -167.63 12.90 32.07
N ILE A 295 -167.96 13.62 30.99
CA ILE A 295 -166.97 14.27 30.11
C ILE A 295 -166.12 15.28 30.90
N GLN A 296 -166.71 16.00 31.86
CA GLN A 296 -165.99 16.89 32.77
C GLN A 296 -165.01 16.13 33.68
N LYS A 297 -165.37 14.94 34.19
CA LYS A 297 -164.45 14.08 34.97
C LYS A 297 -163.31 13.55 34.09
N GLU A 298 -163.60 13.10 32.87
CA GLU A 298 -162.60 12.63 31.90
C GLU A 298 -161.61 13.75 31.54
N ARG A 299 -162.11 14.97 31.29
CA ARG A 299 -161.29 16.18 31.12
C ARG A 299 -160.39 16.43 32.34
N ASP A 300 -160.93 16.28 33.54
CA ASP A 300 -160.21 16.52 34.78
C ASP A 300 -159.20 15.40 35.12
N GLU A 301 -159.42 14.18 34.66
CA GLU A 301 -158.45 13.07 34.70
C GLU A 301 -157.31 13.29 33.69
N LEU A 302 -157.64 13.53 32.41
CA LEU A 302 -156.65 13.85 31.37
C LEU A 302 -155.82 15.11 31.70
N SER A 303 -156.41 16.09 32.39
CA SER A 303 -155.69 17.27 32.90
C SER A 303 -154.66 16.90 33.99
N ARG A 304 -154.97 15.92 34.85
CA ARG A 304 -154.06 15.38 35.88
C ARG A 304 -152.99 14.46 35.28
N GLU A 305 -153.33 13.65 34.29
CA GLU A 305 -152.36 12.85 33.51
C GLU A 305 -151.40 13.75 32.72
N LEU A 306 -151.89 14.84 32.14
CA LEU A 306 -151.07 15.83 31.45
C LEU A 306 -150.17 16.62 32.41
N SER A 307 -150.61 16.90 33.65
CA SER A 307 -149.78 17.59 34.64
C SER A 307 -148.69 16.69 35.22
N SER A 308 -149.01 15.44 35.56
CA SER A 308 -148.03 14.43 36.00
C SER A 308 -147.01 14.11 34.88
N SER A 309 -147.45 13.91 33.64
CA SER A 309 -146.56 13.71 32.49
C SER A 309 -145.60 14.88 32.28
N LYS A 310 -146.07 16.13 32.45
CA LYS A 310 -145.21 17.34 32.42
C LYS A 310 -144.18 17.34 33.55
N GLN A 311 -144.55 16.88 34.75
CA GLN A 311 -143.63 16.77 35.89
C GLN A 311 -142.56 15.68 35.63
N THR A 312 -142.93 14.52 35.11
CA THR A 312 -141.98 13.46 34.72
C THR A 312 -141.01 13.94 33.63
N ILE A 313 -141.51 14.67 32.62
CA ILE A 313 -140.66 15.27 31.58
C ILE A 313 -139.71 16.35 32.16
N ALA A 314 -140.11 17.07 33.20
CA ALA A 314 -139.25 18.05 33.87
C ALA A 314 -138.11 17.36 34.65
N LEU A 315 -138.41 16.28 35.39
CA LEU A 315 -137.41 15.48 36.09
C LEU A 315 -136.42 14.82 35.12
N LEU A 316 -136.90 14.15 34.07
CA LEU A 316 -136.05 13.53 33.05
C LEU A 316 -135.15 14.53 32.31
N LYS A 317 -135.55 15.80 32.19
CA LYS A 317 -134.67 16.87 31.69
C LYS A 317 -133.58 17.24 32.70
N GLN A 318 -133.91 17.35 33.98
CA GLN A 318 -132.95 17.61 35.04
C GLN A 318 -131.91 16.47 35.15
N ASP A 319 -132.35 15.21 35.06
CA ASP A 319 -131.46 14.05 35.03
C ASP A 319 -130.56 14.03 33.79
N LYS A 320 -131.12 14.33 32.60
CA LYS A 320 -130.34 14.48 31.37
C LYS A 320 -129.28 15.58 31.51
N ASP A 321 -129.64 16.75 32.04
CA ASP A 321 -128.71 17.87 32.19
C ASP A 321 -127.61 17.55 33.22
N TYR A 322 -127.94 16.82 34.29
CA TYR A 322 -126.98 16.32 35.27
C TYR A 322 -125.99 15.32 34.64
N LEU A 323 -126.51 14.29 33.96
CA LEU A 323 -125.69 13.29 33.28
C LEU A 323 -124.84 13.89 32.15
N THR A 324 -125.36 14.90 31.44
CA THR A 324 -124.60 15.63 30.40
C THR A 324 -123.42 16.39 31.01
N ARG A 325 -123.62 17.03 32.18
CA ARG A 325 -122.52 17.70 32.92
C ARG A 325 -121.49 16.71 33.45
N GLN A 326 -121.93 15.58 34.03
CA GLN A 326 -121.00 14.52 34.44
C GLN A 326 -120.20 13.97 33.26
N HIS A 327 -120.84 13.75 32.11
CA HIS A 327 -120.17 13.30 30.90
C HIS A 327 -119.14 14.33 30.41
N SER A 328 -119.46 15.63 30.38
CA SER A 328 -118.48 16.66 30.03
C SER A 328 -117.32 16.74 31.03
N ASP A 329 -117.58 16.61 32.33
CA ASP A 329 -116.54 16.63 33.36
C ASP A 329 -115.61 15.42 33.27
N ILE A 330 -116.14 14.24 32.95
CA ILE A 330 -115.35 13.02 32.71
C ILE A 330 -114.57 13.15 31.40
N SER A 331 -115.20 13.63 30.33
CA SER A 331 -114.54 13.86 29.03
C SER A 331 -113.38 14.85 29.14
N ASN A 332 -113.55 15.95 29.89
CA ASN A 332 -112.50 16.95 30.12
C ASN A 332 -111.35 16.41 30.99
N LYS A 333 -111.64 15.48 31.92
CA LYS A 333 -110.61 14.77 32.70
C LYS A 333 -109.85 13.76 31.85
N LEU A 334 -110.54 13.09 30.92
CA LEU A 334 -109.94 12.16 29.96
C LEU A 334 -108.98 12.90 29.02
N THR A 335 -109.43 13.96 28.34
CA THR A 335 -108.57 14.73 27.42
C THR A 335 -107.37 15.35 28.13
N TYR A 336 -107.54 15.92 29.32
CA TYR A 336 -106.40 16.39 30.13
C TYR A 336 -105.43 15.25 30.52
N GLY A 337 -105.96 14.05 30.80
CA GLY A 337 -105.16 12.85 31.03
C GLY A 337 -104.36 12.42 29.79
N GLU A 338 -104.99 12.44 28.61
CA GLU A 338 -104.38 12.13 27.32
C GLU A 338 -103.30 13.15 26.92
N GLU A 339 -103.57 14.46 27.05
CA GLU A 339 -102.59 15.52 26.81
C GLU A 339 -101.37 15.37 27.73
N ARG A 340 -101.60 15.11 29.02
CA ARG A 340 -100.54 14.89 30.00
C ARG A 340 -99.76 13.61 29.73
N PHE A 341 -100.42 12.54 29.29
CA PHE A 341 -99.76 11.30 28.87
C PHE A 341 -98.90 11.52 27.61
N GLN A 342 -99.39 12.25 26.61
CA GLN A 342 -98.59 12.62 25.43
C GLN A 342 -97.39 13.49 25.81
N GLN A 343 -97.55 14.45 26.72
CA GLN A 343 -96.45 15.29 27.19
C GLN A 343 -95.37 14.48 27.92
N LEU A 344 -95.77 13.58 28.83
CA LEU A 344 -94.85 12.66 29.51
C LEU A 344 -94.17 11.68 28.54
N THR A 345 -94.88 11.23 27.51
CA THR A 345 -94.33 10.36 26.46
C THR A 345 -93.24 11.08 25.65
N ARG A 346 -93.49 12.33 25.21
CA ARG A 346 -92.48 13.15 24.54
C ARG A 346 -91.26 13.39 25.44
N GLN A 347 -91.47 13.79 26.70
CA GLN A 347 -90.38 13.97 27.67
C GLN A 347 -89.56 12.70 27.89
N LEU A 348 -90.18 11.52 27.86
CA LEU A 348 -89.51 10.23 27.95
C LEU A 348 -88.71 9.89 26.67
N GLU A 349 -89.18 10.31 25.49
CA GLU A 349 -88.47 10.14 24.22
C GLU A 349 -87.29 11.12 24.10
N ASP A 350 -87.49 12.40 24.42
CA ASP A 350 -86.44 13.42 24.51
C ASP A 350 -85.32 12.96 25.49
N ALA A 351 -85.69 12.41 26.64
CA ALA A 351 -84.74 11.89 27.63
C ALA A 351 -84.00 10.62 27.15
N LYS A 352 -84.62 9.75 26.35
CA LYS A 352 -83.94 8.60 25.72
C LYS A 352 -82.92 9.08 24.68
N LEU A 353 -83.33 10.01 23.81
CA LEU A 353 -82.49 10.57 22.76
C LEU A 353 -81.28 11.31 23.34
N ALA A 354 -81.49 12.18 24.34
CA ALA A 354 -80.40 12.88 25.03
C ALA A 354 -79.43 11.91 25.75
N ARG A 355 -79.95 10.83 26.33
CA ARG A 355 -79.14 9.76 26.92
C ARG A 355 -78.32 9.01 25.86
N GLU A 356 -78.92 8.69 24.72
CA GLU A 356 -78.26 7.98 23.61
C GLU A 356 -77.19 8.85 22.94
N GLU A 357 -77.46 10.13 22.71
CA GLU A 357 -76.48 11.11 22.21
C GLU A 357 -75.28 11.25 23.18
N MET A 358 -75.52 11.24 24.49
CA MET A 358 -74.46 11.25 25.51
C MET A 358 -73.66 9.94 25.54
N TYR A 359 -74.29 8.79 25.35
CA TYR A 359 -73.57 7.51 25.21
C TYR A 359 -72.74 7.45 23.93
N GLU A 360 -73.25 7.95 22.80
CA GLU A 360 -72.52 8.01 21.53
C GLU A 360 -71.31 8.94 21.64
N LYS A 361 -71.47 10.14 22.21
CA LYS A 361 -70.36 11.06 22.53
C LYS A 361 -69.32 10.41 23.45
N TYR A 362 -69.75 9.68 24.48
CA TYR A 362 -68.85 8.95 25.38
C TYR A 362 -68.08 7.83 24.65
N VAL A 363 -68.75 7.02 23.83
CA VAL A 363 -68.13 5.93 23.07
C VAL A 363 -67.15 6.48 22.04
N ALA A 364 -67.54 7.49 21.26
CA ALA A 364 -66.67 8.15 20.29
C ALA A 364 -65.44 8.78 20.98
N SER A 365 -65.62 9.45 22.12
CA SER A 365 -64.51 10.00 22.90
C SER A 365 -63.57 8.90 23.43
N ARG A 366 -64.12 7.83 24.02
CA ARG A 366 -63.35 6.67 24.51
C ARG A 366 -62.53 6.03 23.39
N ASP A 367 -63.14 5.82 22.24
CA ASP A 367 -62.50 5.11 21.12
C ASP A 367 -61.51 6.01 20.37
N GLN A 368 -61.73 7.32 20.31
CA GLN A 368 -60.74 8.30 19.89
C GLN A 368 -59.51 8.28 20.81
N TYR A 369 -59.70 8.39 22.13
CA TYR A 369 -58.58 8.33 23.08
C TYR A 369 -57.83 6.99 22.98
N LYS A 370 -58.55 5.87 22.87
CA LYS A 370 -57.95 4.54 22.67
C LYS A 370 -57.10 4.51 21.39
N SER A 371 -57.65 4.99 20.27
CA SER A 371 -56.93 5.12 19.00
C SER A 371 -55.67 5.96 19.14
N ASP A 372 -55.76 7.13 19.77
CA ASP A 372 -54.62 8.04 19.96
C ASP A 372 -53.53 7.46 20.87
N TYR A 373 -53.89 6.73 21.92
CA TYR A 373 -52.92 6.01 22.76
C TYR A 373 -52.27 4.83 22.01
N GLU A 374 -53.06 4.03 21.28
CA GLU A 374 -52.52 2.96 20.45
C GLU A 374 -51.59 3.50 19.35
N ASN A 375 -51.92 4.63 18.72
CA ASN A 375 -51.14 5.21 17.63
C ASN A 375 -49.84 5.83 18.16
N LYS A 376 -49.88 6.57 19.29
CA LYS A 376 -48.66 7.02 19.98
C LYS A 376 -47.76 5.86 20.38
N LEU A 377 -48.33 4.77 20.91
CA LEU A 377 -47.54 3.58 21.25
C LEU A 377 -46.92 2.91 20.01
N LYS A 378 -47.64 2.82 18.89
CA LYS A 378 -47.11 2.33 17.61
C LYS A 378 -45.99 3.24 17.08
N GLU A 379 -46.16 4.56 17.15
CA GLU A 379 -45.16 5.56 16.75
C GLU A 379 -43.91 5.53 17.64
N GLU A 380 -44.04 5.41 18.96
CA GLU A 380 -42.91 5.29 19.88
C GLU A 380 -42.15 3.98 19.66
N LEU A 381 -42.84 2.85 19.48
CA LEU A 381 -42.22 1.56 19.18
C LEU A 381 -41.49 1.57 17.83
N GLU A 382 -42.06 2.14 16.78
CA GLU A 382 -41.40 2.26 15.48
C GLU A 382 -40.26 3.30 15.51
N GLN A 383 -40.39 4.41 16.27
CA GLN A 383 -39.28 5.33 16.49
C GLN A 383 -38.10 4.65 17.22
N ILE A 384 -38.36 3.85 18.25
CA ILE A 384 -37.32 3.06 18.93
C ILE A 384 -36.69 2.08 17.93
N ARG A 385 -37.49 1.33 17.18
CA ARG A 385 -37.02 0.38 16.16
C ARG A 385 -36.16 1.04 15.09
N VAL A 386 -36.56 2.21 14.56
CA VAL A 386 -35.81 2.97 13.56
C VAL A 386 -34.51 3.54 14.13
N ARG A 387 -34.52 4.04 15.38
CA ARG A 387 -33.30 4.51 16.07
C ARG A 387 -32.32 3.35 16.29
N THR A 388 -32.77 2.23 16.86
CA THR A 388 -31.97 1.04 17.10
C THR A 388 -31.42 0.44 15.80
N ASN A 389 -32.21 0.35 14.73
CA ASN A 389 -31.72 -0.07 13.41
C ASN A 389 -30.66 0.90 12.86
N GLY A 390 -30.90 2.22 12.96
CA GLY A 390 -29.94 3.24 12.55
C GLY A 390 -28.64 3.21 13.36
N GLU A 391 -28.68 2.86 14.65
CA GLU A 391 -27.50 2.66 15.49
C GLU A 391 -26.77 1.36 15.14
N ILE A 392 -27.48 0.25 14.92
CA ILE A 392 -26.92 -1.01 14.42
C ILE A 392 -26.20 -0.81 13.08
N ASP A 393 -26.80 -0.07 12.14
CA ASP A 393 -26.20 0.16 10.83
C ASP A 393 -25.03 1.16 10.88
N ARG A 394 -25.07 2.19 11.74
CA ARG A 394 -23.91 3.06 12.03
C ARG A 394 -22.75 2.27 12.66
N LEU A 395 -23.03 1.33 13.56
CA LEU A 395 -22.02 0.46 14.14
C LEU A 395 -21.43 -0.46 13.05
N ARG A 396 -22.28 -1.08 12.21
CA ARG A 396 -21.83 -1.91 11.07
C ARG A 396 -20.96 -1.14 10.08
N THR A 397 -21.31 0.10 9.73
CA THR A 397 -20.46 0.92 8.83
C THR A 397 -19.18 1.35 9.53
N SER A 398 -19.24 1.85 10.77
CA SER A 398 -18.07 2.26 11.54
C SER A 398 -17.06 1.11 11.73
N THR A 399 -17.53 -0.07 12.13
CA THR A 399 -16.72 -1.29 12.26
C THR A 399 -16.15 -1.75 10.92
N ARG A 400 -16.93 -1.71 9.82
CA ARG A 400 -16.42 -2.03 8.48
C ARG A 400 -15.33 -1.05 8.05
N GLU A 401 -15.56 0.25 8.16
CA GLU A 401 -14.57 1.25 7.78
C GLU A 401 -13.31 1.18 8.65
N MET A 402 -13.43 0.83 9.94
CA MET A 402 -12.31 0.61 10.84
C MET A 402 -11.45 -0.57 10.37
N PHE A 403 -12.06 -1.74 10.09
CA PHE A 403 -11.34 -2.87 9.50
C PHE A 403 -10.80 -2.57 8.09
N GLU A 404 -11.46 -1.73 7.28
CA GLU A 404 -10.96 -1.30 5.97
C GLU A 404 -9.81 -0.30 6.05
N ARG A 405 -9.72 0.51 7.11
CA ARG A 405 -8.55 1.35 7.41
C ARG A 405 -7.39 0.48 7.88
N GLU A 406 -7.63 -0.41 8.84
CA GLU A 406 -6.63 -1.38 9.32
C GLU A 406 -6.07 -2.25 8.19
N ASN A 407 -6.94 -2.78 7.31
CA ASN A 407 -6.53 -3.55 6.13
C ASN A 407 -5.70 -2.74 5.13
N ARG A 408 -5.89 -1.41 5.04
CA ARG A 408 -5.03 -0.54 4.22
C ARG A 408 -3.68 -0.35 4.89
N ASN A 409 -3.66 0.07 6.16
CA ASN A 409 -2.45 0.25 6.95
C ASN A 409 -1.57 -1.02 6.95
N LEU A 410 -2.16 -2.22 7.09
CA LEU A 410 -1.44 -3.50 7.05
C LEU A 410 -0.88 -3.84 5.66
N ARG A 411 -1.56 -3.44 4.57
CA ARG A 411 -1.03 -3.61 3.20
C ARG A 411 0.10 -2.63 2.92
N GLU A 412 -0.07 -1.37 3.32
CA GLU A 412 0.94 -0.32 3.19
C GLU A 412 2.20 -0.68 4.00
N ALA A 413 2.05 -1.13 5.25
CA ALA A 413 3.16 -1.62 6.07
C ALA A 413 3.86 -2.86 5.46
N ARG A 414 3.09 -3.81 4.92
CA ARG A 414 3.64 -4.97 4.17
C ARG A 414 4.43 -4.51 2.95
N ASP A 415 3.89 -3.58 2.16
CA ASP A 415 4.49 -3.15 0.90
C ASP A 415 5.73 -2.27 1.12
N LEU A 416 5.76 -1.49 2.21
CA LEU A 416 6.97 -0.86 2.73
C LEU A 416 8.02 -1.90 3.12
N ALA A 417 7.66 -2.90 3.94
CA ALA A 417 8.59 -3.95 4.37
C ALA A 417 9.13 -4.80 3.19
N LEU A 418 8.32 -5.04 2.16
CA LEU A 418 8.76 -5.67 0.91
C LEU A 418 9.74 -4.77 0.13
N SER A 419 9.46 -3.47 0.04
CA SER A 419 10.37 -2.50 -0.59
C SER A 419 11.70 -2.38 0.16
N GLU A 420 11.69 -2.42 1.49
CA GLU A 420 12.91 -2.39 2.30
C GLU A 420 13.71 -3.69 2.20
N ARG A 421 13.04 -4.85 2.17
CA ARG A 421 13.66 -6.15 1.85
C ARG A 421 14.32 -6.12 0.48
N ASP A 422 13.65 -5.59 -0.53
CA ASP A 422 14.17 -5.61 -1.91
C ASP A 422 15.34 -4.63 -2.10
N ARG A 423 15.32 -3.49 -1.39
CA ARG A 423 16.48 -2.61 -1.23
C ARG A 423 17.63 -3.32 -0.50
N ALA A 424 17.36 -4.04 0.59
CA ALA A 424 18.39 -4.79 1.31
C ALA A 424 19.01 -5.90 0.46
N GLN A 425 18.21 -6.66 -0.30
CA GLN A 425 18.70 -7.67 -1.24
C GLN A 425 19.46 -7.07 -2.42
N ALA A 426 19.11 -5.87 -2.90
CA ALA A 426 19.88 -5.17 -3.91
C ALA A 426 21.28 -4.79 -3.39
N ASN A 427 21.34 -4.23 -2.18
CA ASN A 427 22.60 -3.90 -1.51
C ASN A 427 23.43 -5.17 -1.21
N GLU A 428 22.81 -6.26 -0.76
CA GLU A 428 23.45 -7.56 -0.52
C GLU A 428 24.09 -8.10 -1.81
N ARG A 429 23.35 -8.09 -2.94
CA ARG A 429 23.89 -8.50 -4.25
C ARG A 429 25.05 -7.61 -4.68
N GLU A 430 24.94 -6.29 -4.50
CA GLU A 430 26.02 -5.36 -4.83
C GLU A 430 27.29 -5.65 -4.00
N MET A 431 27.16 -5.86 -2.69
CA MET A 431 28.30 -6.19 -1.83
C MET A 431 28.87 -7.59 -2.14
N ASN A 432 28.04 -8.58 -2.43
CA ASN A 432 28.51 -9.90 -2.88
C ASN A 432 29.30 -9.77 -4.20
N THR A 433 28.83 -9.00 -5.19
CA THR A 433 29.61 -8.78 -6.43
C THR A 433 30.93 -8.05 -6.20
N LYS A 434 31.00 -7.13 -5.23
CA LYS A 434 32.27 -6.49 -4.82
C LYS A 434 33.22 -7.47 -4.12
N CYS A 435 32.69 -8.36 -3.27
CA CYS A 435 33.48 -9.43 -2.65
C CYS A 435 33.99 -10.43 -3.70
N GLU A 436 33.19 -10.80 -4.70
CA GLU A 436 33.61 -11.64 -5.83
C GLU A 436 34.69 -10.95 -6.69
N GLN A 437 34.56 -9.65 -6.96
CA GLN A 437 35.57 -8.84 -7.64
C GLN A 437 36.90 -8.83 -6.85
N LEU A 438 36.86 -8.47 -5.56
CA LEU A 438 38.04 -8.46 -4.68
C LEU A 438 38.69 -9.85 -4.54
N LEU A 439 37.90 -10.93 -4.52
CA LEU A 439 38.43 -12.30 -4.53
C LEU A 439 39.07 -12.67 -5.88
N SER A 440 38.57 -12.15 -7.00
CA SER A 440 39.17 -12.32 -8.33
C SER A 440 40.49 -11.54 -8.44
N GLU A 441 40.50 -10.28 -7.99
CA GLU A 441 41.70 -9.44 -7.92
C GLU A 441 42.76 -10.07 -7.01
N PHE A 442 42.37 -10.56 -5.82
CA PHE A 442 43.28 -11.27 -4.91
C PHE A 442 43.88 -12.52 -5.58
N ARG A 443 43.08 -13.35 -6.26
CA ARG A 443 43.57 -14.52 -7.00
C ARG A 443 44.51 -14.15 -8.14
N GLN A 444 44.25 -13.05 -8.85
CA GLN A 444 45.12 -12.53 -9.90
C GLN A 444 46.45 -11.98 -9.33
N HIS A 445 46.40 -11.28 -8.19
CA HIS A 445 47.59 -10.83 -7.47
C HIS A 445 48.40 -12.01 -6.91
N GLN A 446 47.74 -13.05 -6.39
CA GLN A 446 48.39 -14.28 -5.97
C GLN A 446 49.10 -14.96 -7.15
N ALA A 447 48.40 -15.24 -8.25
CA ALA A 447 48.98 -15.92 -9.41
C ALA A 447 50.14 -15.14 -10.06
N SER A 448 50.05 -13.81 -10.12
CA SER A 448 51.16 -12.97 -10.62
C SER A 448 52.34 -12.88 -9.64
N SER A 449 52.09 -12.93 -8.34
CA SER A 449 53.13 -13.06 -7.31
C SER A 449 53.83 -14.42 -7.37
N GLU A 450 53.08 -15.51 -7.56
CA GLU A 450 53.60 -16.87 -7.72
C GLU A 450 54.42 -17.02 -9.01
N SER A 451 53.97 -16.44 -10.14
CA SER A 451 54.76 -16.35 -11.37
C SER A 451 56.08 -15.62 -11.12
N ARG A 452 56.02 -14.42 -10.53
CA ARG A 452 57.21 -13.60 -10.24
C ARG A 452 58.16 -14.28 -9.25
N MET A 453 57.65 -15.02 -8.29
CA MET A 453 58.45 -15.83 -7.37
C MET A 453 59.15 -16.98 -8.11
N SER A 454 58.46 -17.65 -9.03
CA SER A 454 59.04 -18.69 -9.89
C SER A 454 60.12 -18.12 -10.83
N GLU A 455 59.85 -16.97 -11.46
CA GLU A 455 60.81 -16.21 -12.27
C GLU A 455 62.09 -15.91 -11.47
N ILE A 456 61.97 -15.24 -10.32
CA ILE A 456 63.11 -14.92 -9.43
C ILE A 456 63.82 -16.19 -8.95
N GLN A 457 63.09 -17.27 -8.64
CA GLN A 457 63.71 -18.54 -8.23
C GLN A 457 64.49 -19.20 -9.37
N ASN A 458 64.06 -19.02 -10.62
CA ASN A 458 64.75 -19.54 -11.81
C ASN A 458 65.95 -18.65 -12.20
N GLU A 459 65.83 -17.33 -12.11
CA GLU A 459 66.97 -16.40 -12.19
C GLU A 459 68.03 -16.73 -11.13
N LEU A 460 67.62 -16.99 -9.89
CA LEU A 460 68.52 -17.38 -8.80
C LEU A 460 69.26 -18.68 -9.11
N LYS A 461 68.57 -19.72 -9.64
CA LYS A 461 69.22 -20.97 -10.10
C LYS A 461 70.25 -20.69 -11.20
N ILE A 462 69.92 -19.85 -12.19
CA ILE A 462 70.85 -19.46 -13.26
C ILE A 462 72.06 -18.72 -12.68
N LYS A 463 71.86 -17.77 -11.75
CA LYS A 463 72.95 -17.05 -11.09
C LYS A 463 73.79 -17.94 -10.18
N MET A 464 73.21 -18.96 -9.56
CA MET A 464 73.97 -20.01 -8.86
C MET A 464 74.87 -20.78 -9.83
N PHE A 465 74.35 -21.30 -10.94
CA PHE A 465 75.16 -22.01 -11.93
C PHE A 465 76.23 -21.12 -12.59
N GLU A 466 75.94 -19.85 -12.85
CA GLU A 466 76.94 -18.87 -13.30
C GLU A 466 78.04 -18.63 -12.24
N SER A 467 77.66 -18.58 -10.96
CA SER A 467 78.60 -18.42 -9.83
C SER A 467 79.47 -19.66 -9.65
N GLU A 468 78.89 -20.86 -9.65
CA GLU A 468 79.60 -22.15 -9.59
C GLU A 468 80.58 -22.31 -10.75
N ARG A 469 80.15 -21.98 -11.97
CA ARG A 469 81.03 -21.95 -13.17
C ARG A 469 82.15 -20.93 -13.02
N SER A 470 81.86 -19.74 -12.50
CA SER A 470 82.87 -18.70 -12.28
C SER A 470 83.87 -19.11 -11.18
N GLN A 471 83.40 -19.78 -10.13
CA GLN A 471 84.23 -20.34 -9.05
C GLN A 471 85.10 -21.49 -9.54
N MET A 472 84.60 -22.34 -10.45
CA MET A 472 85.37 -23.38 -11.13
C MET A 472 86.50 -22.76 -11.96
N ILE A 473 86.18 -21.81 -12.84
CA ILE A 473 87.17 -21.08 -13.67
C ILE A 473 88.18 -20.33 -12.79
N HIS A 474 87.74 -19.74 -11.67
CA HIS A 474 88.64 -19.12 -10.70
C HIS A 474 89.59 -20.15 -10.04
N GLY A 475 89.07 -21.30 -9.62
CA GLY A 475 89.88 -22.39 -9.07
C GLY A 475 90.88 -22.97 -10.07
N GLU A 476 90.55 -23.02 -11.36
CA GLU A 476 91.47 -23.42 -12.44
C GLU A 476 92.54 -22.34 -12.70
N THR A 477 92.14 -21.08 -12.83
CA THR A 477 93.09 -19.97 -13.04
C THR A 477 94.05 -19.77 -11.87
N VAL A 478 93.61 -19.96 -10.62
CA VAL A 478 94.49 -19.97 -9.44
C VAL A 478 95.47 -21.17 -9.46
N LYS A 479 95.03 -22.37 -9.87
CA LYS A 479 95.93 -23.52 -10.04
C LYS A 479 96.98 -23.27 -11.14
N ASN A 480 96.56 -22.71 -12.27
CA ASN A 480 97.44 -22.40 -13.39
C ASN A 480 98.45 -21.29 -13.02
N LEU A 481 98.02 -20.28 -12.25
CA LEU A 481 98.90 -19.26 -11.69
C LEU A 481 99.96 -19.89 -10.77
N GLY A 482 99.56 -20.74 -9.81
CA GLY A 482 100.51 -21.43 -8.94
C GLY A 482 101.48 -22.36 -9.68
N GLN A 483 101.05 -22.97 -10.80
CA GLN A 483 101.96 -23.70 -11.70
C GLN A 483 102.98 -22.77 -12.37
N ALA A 484 102.53 -21.64 -12.92
CA ALA A 484 103.40 -20.65 -13.54
C ALA A 484 104.38 -20.01 -12.53
N GLU A 485 103.94 -19.74 -11.30
CA GLU A 485 104.80 -19.27 -10.20
C GLU A 485 105.87 -20.32 -9.84
N MET A 486 105.51 -21.60 -9.74
CA MET A 486 106.47 -22.69 -9.56
C MET A 486 107.42 -22.86 -10.75
N GLU A 487 107.02 -22.52 -11.98
CA GLU A 487 107.92 -22.52 -13.14
C GLU A 487 108.85 -21.31 -13.15
N ILE A 488 108.35 -20.13 -12.78
CA ILE A 488 109.16 -18.92 -12.57
C ILE A 488 110.21 -19.18 -11.48
N GLU A 489 109.85 -19.80 -10.36
CA GLU A 489 110.79 -20.13 -9.28
C GLU A 489 111.88 -21.12 -9.74
N LYS A 490 111.52 -22.15 -10.52
CA LYS A 490 112.49 -23.08 -11.15
C LYS A 490 113.42 -22.35 -12.12
N LEU A 491 112.89 -21.45 -12.94
CA LEU A 491 113.67 -20.66 -13.90
C LEU A 491 114.59 -19.66 -13.21
N GLN A 492 114.14 -19.01 -12.13
CA GLN A 492 114.95 -18.14 -11.29
C GLN A 492 116.11 -18.90 -10.65
N LYS A 493 115.85 -20.06 -10.02
CA LYS A 493 116.90 -20.94 -9.45
C LYS A 493 117.89 -21.40 -10.52
N LYS A 494 117.42 -21.76 -11.72
CA LYS A 494 118.28 -22.13 -12.86
C LYS A 494 119.12 -20.94 -13.34
N LEU A 495 118.55 -19.74 -13.40
CA LEU A 495 119.26 -18.52 -13.77
C LEU A 495 120.30 -18.14 -12.72
N GLU A 496 120.01 -18.31 -11.42
CA GLU A 496 120.97 -18.10 -10.32
C GLU A 496 122.18 -19.05 -10.41
N VAL A 497 121.95 -20.33 -10.73
CA VAL A 497 123.04 -21.30 -11.00
C VAL A 497 123.86 -20.90 -12.22
N LEU A 498 123.21 -20.61 -13.36
CA LEU A 498 123.88 -20.15 -14.58
C LEU A 498 124.65 -18.84 -14.37
N THR A 499 124.18 -17.97 -13.49
CA THR A 499 124.84 -16.70 -13.12
C THR A 499 126.09 -16.97 -12.27
N LYS A 500 126.06 -17.93 -11.35
CA LYS A 500 127.24 -18.40 -10.59
C LYS A 500 128.27 -19.09 -11.48
N GLU A 501 127.83 -19.92 -12.42
CA GLU A 501 128.68 -20.53 -13.46
C GLU A 501 129.31 -19.45 -14.36
N TYR A 502 128.52 -18.47 -14.82
CA TYR A 502 129.02 -17.34 -15.60
C TYR A 502 130.07 -16.52 -14.83
N TYR A 503 129.82 -16.16 -13.57
CA TYR A 503 130.79 -15.40 -12.78
C TYR A 503 132.06 -16.20 -12.48
N THR A 504 131.97 -17.49 -12.16
CA THR A 504 133.18 -18.32 -11.96
C THR A 504 133.99 -18.48 -13.25
N LEU A 505 133.32 -18.60 -14.40
CA LEU A 505 133.97 -18.59 -15.71
C LEU A 505 134.61 -17.23 -16.02
N GLN A 506 133.91 -16.11 -15.76
CA GLN A 506 134.44 -14.76 -15.93
C GLN A 506 135.70 -14.54 -15.08
N THR A 507 135.66 -14.86 -13.78
CA THR A 507 136.86 -14.75 -12.91
C THR A 507 138.00 -15.67 -13.36
N SER A 508 137.73 -16.80 -14.01
CA SER A 508 138.77 -17.64 -14.62
C SER A 508 139.40 -16.99 -15.87
N PHE A 509 138.59 -16.31 -16.70
CA PHE A 509 139.06 -15.54 -17.85
C PHE A 509 139.85 -14.30 -17.42
N GLU A 510 139.39 -13.55 -16.42
CA GLU A 510 140.08 -12.37 -15.87
C GLU A 510 141.46 -12.74 -15.32
N LYS A 511 141.57 -13.85 -14.56
CA LYS A 511 142.88 -14.40 -14.15
C LYS A 511 143.77 -14.72 -15.35
N ARG A 512 143.20 -15.34 -16.39
CA ARG A 512 143.94 -15.71 -17.61
C ARG A 512 144.40 -14.49 -18.42
N VAL A 513 143.63 -13.40 -18.40
CA VAL A 513 144.05 -12.11 -18.99
C VAL A 513 145.22 -11.52 -18.20
N VAL A 514 145.13 -11.45 -16.87
CA VAL A 514 146.22 -10.92 -16.01
C VAL A 514 147.51 -11.74 -16.15
N GLU A 515 147.42 -13.07 -16.25
CA GLU A 515 148.56 -13.94 -16.58
C GLU A 515 149.21 -13.55 -17.92
N LEU A 516 148.40 -13.36 -18.97
CA LEU A 516 148.89 -12.98 -20.30
C LEU A 516 149.49 -11.57 -20.32
N GLU A 517 148.84 -10.59 -19.70
CA GLU A 517 149.34 -9.21 -19.59
C GLU A 517 150.68 -9.15 -18.84
N SER A 518 150.83 -9.95 -17.77
CA SER A 518 152.11 -10.11 -17.07
C SER A 518 153.22 -10.63 -18.01
N THR A 519 152.95 -11.69 -18.79
CA THR A 519 153.95 -12.20 -19.75
C THR A 519 154.25 -11.22 -20.88
N VAL A 520 153.27 -10.43 -21.34
CA VAL A 520 153.49 -9.38 -22.36
C VAL A 520 154.35 -8.25 -21.79
N SER A 521 154.16 -7.88 -20.52
CA SER A 521 154.98 -6.88 -19.82
C SER A 521 156.46 -7.31 -19.75
N GLU A 522 156.75 -8.55 -19.31
CA GLU A 522 158.13 -9.08 -19.30
C GLU A 522 158.80 -9.06 -20.69
N LYS A 523 158.02 -9.29 -21.75
CA LYS A 523 158.54 -9.30 -23.13
C LYS A 523 158.81 -7.88 -23.63
N LYS A 524 157.96 -6.89 -23.28
CA LYS A 524 158.18 -5.47 -23.61
C LYS A 524 159.46 -4.91 -22.98
N VAL A 525 159.68 -5.14 -21.68
CA VAL A 525 160.89 -4.67 -20.98
C VAL A 525 162.17 -5.26 -21.60
N LYS A 526 162.10 -6.49 -22.12
CA LYS A 526 163.22 -7.12 -22.84
C LYS A 526 163.42 -6.55 -24.26
N LEU A 527 162.41 -5.92 -24.87
CA LEU A 527 162.50 -5.29 -26.19
C LEU A 527 163.15 -3.91 -26.12
N GLU A 528 162.70 -3.05 -25.19
CA GLU A 528 163.25 -1.70 -24.97
C GLU A 528 164.77 -1.71 -24.68
N ALA A 529 165.26 -2.79 -24.07
CA ALA A 529 166.69 -3.01 -23.80
C ALA A 529 167.51 -3.29 -25.06
N TYR A 530 166.91 -3.84 -26.13
CA TYR A 530 167.57 -4.03 -27.42
C TYR A 530 167.46 -2.80 -28.31
N GLU A 531 166.30 -2.13 -28.35
CA GLU A 531 166.04 -0.96 -29.20
C GLU A 531 167.02 0.19 -28.93
N LYS A 532 167.40 0.41 -27.66
CA LYS A 532 168.44 1.40 -27.30
C LYS A 532 169.82 1.06 -27.87
N LEU A 533 170.15 -0.22 -27.99
CA LEU A 533 171.44 -0.68 -28.50
C LEU A 533 171.57 -0.50 -30.02
N GLU A 534 170.46 -0.45 -30.76
CA GLU A 534 170.46 -0.13 -32.19
C GLU A 534 170.59 1.38 -32.44
N GLN A 535 169.95 2.23 -31.63
CA GLN A 535 170.05 3.70 -31.78
C GLN A 535 171.49 4.23 -31.64
N ASP A 536 172.27 3.68 -30.71
CA ASP A 536 173.68 4.05 -30.52
C ASP A 536 174.57 3.63 -31.71
N LEU A 537 174.16 2.63 -32.50
CA LEU A 537 174.90 2.13 -33.67
C LEU A 537 174.61 2.96 -34.94
N ASP A 538 173.34 3.30 -35.20
CA ASP A 538 172.95 4.03 -36.41
C ASP A 538 173.55 5.45 -36.47
N ALA A 539 173.74 6.11 -35.32
CA ALA A 539 174.37 7.42 -35.24
C ALA A 539 175.81 7.43 -35.79
N VAL A 540 176.60 6.39 -35.47
CA VAL A 540 178.00 6.27 -35.93
C VAL A 540 178.06 5.95 -37.42
N ILE A 541 177.08 5.21 -37.96
CA ILE A 541 177.01 4.88 -39.39
C ILE A 541 176.73 6.12 -40.25
N MET A 542 175.93 7.09 -39.77
CA MET A 542 175.73 8.35 -40.49
C MET A 542 177.01 9.20 -40.55
N GLN A 543 177.74 9.36 -39.45
CA GLN A 543 178.99 10.15 -39.44
C GLN A 543 180.10 9.56 -40.32
N ALA A 544 180.10 8.25 -40.56
CA ALA A 544 181.02 7.60 -41.48
C ALA A 544 180.65 7.76 -42.97
N ALA A 545 179.44 8.23 -43.29
CA ALA A 545 178.92 8.29 -44.66
C ALA A 545 179.13 9.63 -45.39
N GLU A 546 179.57 10.68 -44.67
CA GLU A 546 179.76 12.05 -45.21
C GLU A 546 181.24 12.39 -45.53
N VAL A 547 182.17 11.43 -45.37
CA VAL A 547 183.61 11.64 -45.61
C VAL A 547 184.02 11.08 -46.98
N GLU A 548 184.55 11.95 -47.86
CA GLU A 548 184.87 11.60 -49.26
C GLU A 548 186.23 10.92 -49.48
N ASP A 549 187.15 10.93 -48.49
CA ASP A 549 188.48 10.28 -48.60
C ASP A 549 188.56 8.99 -47.75
N GLU A 550 188.89 7.89 -48.44
CA GLU A 550 188.85 6.51 -47.94
C GLU A 550 189.77 6.27 -46.72
N LYS A 551 190.84 7.07 -46.55
CA LYS A 551 191.79 6.93 -45.44
C LYS A 551 191.47 7.74 -44.18
N ASP A 552 190.67 8.80 -44.30
CA ASP A 552 190.20 9.57 -43.14
C ASP A 552 188.83 9.06 -42.65
N ALA A 553 188.00 8.49 -43.53
CA ALA A 553 186.85 7.69 -43.11
C ALA A 553 187.26 6.54 -42.16
N GLU A 554 188.38 5.86 -42.43
CA GLU A 554 188.89 4.78 -41.57
C GLU A 554 189.34 5.29 -40.18
N LYS A 555 189.81 6.55 -40.07
CA LYS A 555 190.09 7.18 -38.76
C LYS A 555 188.80 7.56 -38.01
N VAL A 556 187.76 8.04 -38.70
CA VAL A 556 186.48 8.39 -38.05
C VAL A 556 185.86 7.15 -37.42
N LEU A 557 185.81 6.01 -38.14
CA LEU A 557 185.40 4.74 -37.53
C LEU A 557 186.28 4.35 -36.33
N PHE A 558 187.60 4.50 -36.44
CA PHE A 558 188.52 4.15 -35.35
C PHE A 558 188.30 5.01 -34.09
N SER A 559 187.95 6.29 -34.26
CA SER A 559 187.68 7.21 -33.14
C SER A 559 186.45 6.84 -32.31
N TYR A 560 185.49 6.12 -32.89
CA TYR A 560 184.32 5.54 -32.21
C TYR A 560 184.56 4.08 -31.74
N GLY A 561 185.82 3.66 -31.57
CA GLY A 561 186.15 2.41 -30.88
C GLY A 561 186.02 1.13 -31.73
N TYR A 562 185.94 1.23 -33.06
CA TYR A 562 185.97 0.07 -33.97
C TYR A 562 187.35 -0.62 -34.04
N GLY A 563 187.76 -1.19 -32.90
CA GLY A 563 188.97 -1.99 -32.72
C GLY A 563 188.79 -3.18 -31.76
N ALA A 564 187.70 -3.23 -30.99
CA ALA A 564 187.42 -4.33 -30.06
C ALA A 564 185.97 -4.87 -30.21
N ASN A 565 185.85 -6.16 -30.48
CA ASN A 565 184.65 -6.98 -30.29
C ASN A 565 183.37 -6.66 -31.11
N VAL A 566 183.47 -6.56 -32.44
CA VAL A 566 182.31 -6.75 -33.34
C VAL A 566 182.61 -7.83 -34.38
N ALA A 567 181.66 -8.74 -34.62
CA ALA A 567 181.85 -9.90 -35.49
C ALA A 567 181.89 -9.57 -37.00
N SER A 568 182.64 -10.37 -37.77
CA SER A 568 183.01 -10.12 -39.17
C SER A 568 181.87 -9.99 -40.18
N THR A 569 180.63 -10.32 -39.81
CA THR A 569 179.44 -10.17 -40.65
C THR A 569 178.95 -8.73 -40.76
N ALA A 570 179.21 -7.86 -39.77
CA ALA A 570 178.75 -6.48 -39.78
C ALA A 570 179.35 -5.66 -40.93
N LYS A 571 180.67 -5.81 -41.18
CA LYS A 571 181.40 -5.12 -42.25
C LYS A 571 180.82 -5.38 -43.66
N ARG A 572 180.18 -6.55 -43.87
CA ARG A 572 179.51 -6.89 -45.13
C ARG A 572 178.05 -6.45 -45.19
N ARG A 573 177.36 -6.35 -44.05
CA ARG A 573 175.99 -5.82 -43.96
C ARG A 573 175.93 -4.32 -44.27
N MET A 574 176.86 -3.53 -43.73
CA MET A 574 176.83 -2.07 -43.89
C MET A 574 176.89 -1.63 -45.37
N GLN A 575 177.71 -2.31 -46.18
CA GLN A 575 177.75 -2.13 -47.64
C GLN A 575 176.43 -2.48 -48.35
N GLN A 576 175.61 -3.37 -47.79
CA GLN A 576 174.30 -3.75 -48.34
C GLN A 576 173.15 -2.87 -47.85
N SER A 577 173.21 -2.35 -46.62
CA SER A 577 172.21 -1.43 -46.06
C SER A 577 172.05 -0.18 -46.92
N VAL A 578 173.17 0.42 -47.35
CA VAL A 578 173.20 1.59 -48.26
C VAL A 578 172.49 1.32 -49.59
N HIS A 579 172.52 0.08 -50.09
CA HIS A 579 171.81 -0.31 -51.30
C HIS A 579 170.32 -0.66 -51.08
N LEU A 580 169.95 -1.24 -49.93
CA LEU A 580 168.56 -1.62 -49.65
C LEU A 580 167.64 -0.41 -49.43
N ALA A 581 168.14 0.65 -48.78
CA ALA A 581 167.36 1.86 -48.50
C ALA A 581 166.72 2.48 -49.77
N ARG A 582 167.37 2.33 -50.93
CA ARG A 582 166.90 2.84 -52.23
C ARG A 582 165.70 2.08 -52.82
N ARG A 583 165.27 0.94 -52.26
CA ARG A 583 164.25 0.05 -52.88
C ARG A 583 162.90 -0.02 -52.16
N VAL A 584 162.81 0.34 -50.88
CA VAL A 584 161.56 0.21 -50.08
C VAL A 584 160.48 1.21 -50.53
N LEU A 585 160.90 2.41 -50.93
CA LEU A 585 160.07 3.60 -51.22
C LEU A 585 159.08 3.44 -52.41
N GLN A 586 159.08 2.30 -53.10
CA GLN A 586 158.29 2.07 -54.31
C GLN A 586 157.03 1.19 -54.09
N LEU A 587 156.88 0.52 -52.94
CA LEU A 587 155.80 -0.45 -52.70
C LEU A 587 154.52 0.13 -52.07
N GLU A 588 154.60 1.23 -51.30
CA GLU A 588 153.44 1.77 -50.56
C GLU A 588 152.27 2.23 -51.46
N LYS A 589 152.57 2.57 -52.72
CA LYS A 589 151.64 3.26 -53.64
C LYS A 589 150.40 2.46 -54.05
N THR A 590 150.34 1.16 -53.78
CA THR A 590 149.24 0.26 -54.20
C THR A 590 148.13 0.10 -53.15
N ASN A 591 148.41 0.35 -51.87
CA ASN A 591 147.55 -0.07 -50.74
C ASN A 591 146.32 0.86 -50.50
N THR A 592 146.15 1.90 -51.32
CA THR A 592 145.12 2.93 -51.14
C THR A 592 143.81 2.66 -51.89
N GLY A 593 143.83 1.85 -52.95
CA GLY A 593 142.66 1.64 -53.83
C GLY A 593 141.50 0.88 -53.17
N LEU A 594 141.81 -0.22 -52.48
CA LEU A 594 140.82 -1.19 -51.96
C LEU A 594 139.85 -0.62 -50.91
N LYS A 595 140.12 0.56 -50.33
CA LYS A 595 139.25 1.17 -49.31
C LYS A 595 138.00 1.85 -49.87
N LYS A 596 137.86 2.00 -51.18
CA LYS A 596 136.77 2.79 -51.79
C LYS A 596 135.47 2.01 -51.98
N GLU A 597 135.55 0.76 -52.44
CA GLU A 597 134.40 -0.07 -52.85
C GLU A 597 133.43 -0.39 -51.71
N ILE A 598 133.94 -0.49 -50.47
CA ILE A 598 133.15 -0.79 -49.26
C ILE A 598 132.09 0.28 -48.96
N LEU A 599 132.27 1.52 -49.44
CA LEU A 599 131.36 2.62 -49.14
C LEU A 599 130.04 2.54 -49.93
N GLU A 600 130.05 1.97 -51.13
CA GLU A 600 128.94 2.06 -52.08
C GLU A 600 127.78 1.14 -51.72
N TYR A 601 128.07 -0.11 -51.32
CA TYR A 601 127.08 -1.10 -50.86
C TYR A 601 126.19 -0.60 -49.72
N LYS A 602 126.71 0.29 -48.85
CA LYS A 602 126.00 0.76 -47.66
C LYS A 602 124.81 1.69 -47.98
N ASN A 603 124.79 2.30 -49.17
CA ASN A 603 123.74 3.23 -49.57
C ASN A 603 122.50 2.52 -50.15
N ALA A 604 122.66 1.36 -50.77
CA ALA A 604 121.58 0.62 -51.44
C ALA A 604 120.51 0.06 -50.48
N VAL A 605 120.87 -0.18 -49.21
CA VAL A 605 119.93 -0.70 -48.20
C VAL A 605 118.89 0.36 -47.80
N ASN A 606 119.28 1.64 -47.73
CA ASN A 606 118.43 2.73 -47.25
C ASN A 606 117.30 3.14 -48.21
N SER A 607 117.38 2.75 -49.49
CA SER A 607 116.32 3.04 -50.48
C SER A 607 115.15 2.06 -50.44
N LEU A 608 115.37 0.81 -50.00
CA LEU A 608 114.32 -0.21 -49.91
C LEU A 608 113.32 0.07 -48.79
N THR A 609 113.77 0.50 -47.62
CA THR A 609 112.91 0.76 -46.44
C THR A 609 111.78 1.74 -46.74
N LYS A 610 112.08 2.81 -47.50
CA LYS A 610 111.12 3.88 -47.82
C LYS A 610 109.98 3.45 -48.77
N GLN A 611 110.12 2.33 -49.47
CA GLN A 611 109.07 1.83 -50.35
C GLN A 611 107.94 1.15 -49.57
N VAL A 612 108.26 0.49 -48.45
CA VAL A 612 107.28 -0.22 -47.61
C VAL A 612 106.29 0.76 -46.98
N GLU A 613 106.79 1.86 -46.42
CA GLU A 613 105.98 2.91 -45.77
C GLU A 613 104.91 3.48 -46.72
N SER A 614 105.25 3.67 -48.00
CA SER A 614 104.33 4.17 -49.02
C SER A 614 103.22 3.18 -49.40
N THR A 615 103.37 1.88 -49.15
CA THR A 615 102.36 0.87 -49.51
C THR A 615 101.25 0.73 -48.46
N ASN A 616 101.56 0.92 -47.17
CA ASN A 616 100.57 0.86 -46.10
C ASN A 616 99.58 2.04 -46.17
N ALA A 617 100.04 3.25 -46.50
CA ALA A 617 99.18 4.43 -46.62
C ALA A 617 98.09 4.30 -47.71
N LEU A 618 98.31 3.44 -48.72
CA LEU A 618 97.35 3.19 -49.79
C LEU A 618 96.24 2.20 -49.36
N LEU A 619 96.47 1.41 -48.30
CA LEU A 619 95.54 0.36 -47.85
C LEU A 619 94.34 0.96 -47.10
N ASP A 620 94.57 1.88 -46.17
CA ASP A 620 93.50 2.54 -45.38
C ASP A 620 92.50 3.31 -46.26
N GLN A 621 92.95 3.82 -47.42
CA GLN A 621 92.11 4.53 -48.36
C GLN A 621 91.05 3.64 -49.05
N THR A 622 91.18 2.31 -48.98
CA THR A 622 90.31 1.36 -49.72
C THR A 622 89.07 0.88 -48.96
N GLN A 623 88.93 1.13 -47.66
CA GLN A 623 87.83 0.55 -46.85
C GLN A 623 86.51 1.36 -46.83
N GLN A 624 86.42 2.49 -47.53
CA GLN A 624 85.22 3.36 -47.47
C GLN A 624 83.88 2.75 -47.93
N PRO A 625 83.79 1.79 -48.88
CA PRO A 625 82.49 1.26 -49.34
C PRO A 625 81.66 0.56 -48.25
N TYR A 626 82.31 -0.14 -47.31
CA TYR A 626 81.61 -0.92 -46.29
C TYR A 626 80.92 -0.02 -45.23
N SER A 627 81.49 1.15 -44.94
CA SER A 627 80.89 2.12 -44.01
C SER A 627 79.55 2.65 -44.55
N TYR A 628 79.52 3.03 -45.84
CA TYR A 628 78.30 3.49 -46.51
C TYR A 628 77.22 2.40 -46.58
N LEU A 629 77.61 1.13 -46.78
CA LEU A 629 76.65 0.01 -46.80
C LEU A 629 75.99 -0.21 -45.43
N ILE A 630 76.77 -0.16 -44.34
CA ILE A 630 76.24 -0.29 -42.96
C ILE A 630 75.29 0.87 -42.64
N GLN A 631 75.61 2.10 -43.06
CA GLN A 631 74.75 3.26 -42.84
C GLN A 631 73.47 3.22 -43.70
N SER A 632 73.57 2.70 -44.94
CA SER A 632 72.42 2.42 -45.82
C SER A 632 71.48 1.33 -45.30
N ILE A 633 72.00 0.35 -44.55
CA ILE A 633 71.18 -0.68 -43.89
C ILE A 633 70.39 -0.04 -42.75
N LYS A 634 71.03 0.71 -41.84
CA LYS A 634 70.34 1.39 -40.73
C LYS A 634 69.19 2.29 -41.19
N VAL A 635 69.43 3.13 -42.21
CA VAL A 635 68.37 4.01 -42.76
C VAL A 635 67.20 3.22 -43.35
N ARG A 636 67.44 2.02 -43.92
CA ARG A 636 66.37 1.12 -44.36
C ARG A 636 65.64 0.45 -43.20
N ASP A 637 66.34 0.09 -42.13
CA ASP A 637 65.72 -0.51 -40.94
C ASP A 637 64.82 0.52 -40.23
N ASP A 638 65.26 1.78 -40.12
CA ASP A 638 64.44 2.89 -39.61
C ASP A 638 63.21 3.16 -40.49
N GLN A 639 63.36 3.10 -41.82
CA GLN A 639 62.24 3.19 -42.77
C GLN A 639 61.28 1.99 -42.66
N LEU A 640 61.79 0.77 -42.47
CA LEU A 640 60.98 -0.43 -42.23
C LEU A 640 60.20 -0.32 -40.93
N ASN A 641 60.81 0.18 -39.85
CA ASN A 641 60.13 0.44 -38.58
C ASN A 641 59.01 1.48 -38.74
N HIS A 642 59.27 2.58 -39.48
CA HIS A 642 58.25 3.61 -39.75
C HIS A 642 57.10 3.08 -40.64
N HIS A 643 57.41 2.26 -41.64
CA HIS A 643 56.40 1.59 -42.46
C HIS A 643 55.62 0.53 -41.67
N SER A 644 56.25 -0.23 -40.77
CA SER A 644 55.56 -1.18 -39.89
C SER A 644 54.63 -0.46 -38.90
N ALA A 645 55.02 0.70 -38.38
CA ALA A 645 54.17 1.50 -37.51
C ALA A 645 52.96 2.09 -38.25
N THR A 646 53.16 2.60 -39.48
CA THR A 646 52.04 3.11 -40.30
C THR A 646 51.13 1.99 -40.80
N ILE A 647 51.65 0.80 -41.11
CA ILE A 647 50.83 -0.41 -41.35
C ILE A 647 50.01 -0.76 -40.10
N GLN A 648 50.58 -0.74 -38.91
CA GLN A 648 49.86 -1.06 -37.67
C GLN A 648 48.73 -0.06 -37.36
N VAL A 649 48.91 1.22 -37.68
CA VAL A 649 47.83 2.24 -37.61
C VAL A 649 46.75 1.95 -38.66
N LEU A 650 47.14 1.68 -39.91
CA LEU A 650 46.20 1.36 -41.00
C LEU A 650 45.44 0.05 -40.78
N GLU A 651 46.05 -0.95 -40.13
CA GLU A 651 45.35 -2.15 -39.64
C GLU A 651 44.35 -1.81 -38.54
N GLY A 652 44.70 -0.89 -37.63
CA GLY A 652 43.79 -0.37 -36.60
C GLY A 652 42.56 0.32 -37.22
N ASP A 653 42.78 1.15 -38.23
CA ASP A 653 41.71 1.85 -38.95
C ASP A 653 40.92 0.93 -39.89
N LEU A 654 41.55 -0.08 -40.49
CA LEU A 654 40.84 -1.18 -41.17
C LEU A 654 39.93 -1.93 -40.21
N ARG A 655 40.38 -2.27 -38.99
CA ARG A 655 39.53 -2.93 -37.97
C ARG A 655 38.38 -2.04 -37.51
N LYS A 656 38.56 -0.72 -37.43
CA LYS A 656 37.45 0.24 -37.21
C LYS A 656 36.47 0.21 -38.38
N MET A 657 36.96 0.35 -39.62
CA MET A 657 36.14 0.30 -40.84
C MET A 657 35.44 -1.04 -41.05
N GLU A 658 36.03 -2.17 -40.65
CA GLU A 658 35.38 -3.48 -40.69
C GLU A 658 34.29 -3.61 -39.62
N LYS A 659 34.49 -3.02 -38.43
CA LYS A 659 33.47 -2.95 -37.38
C LYS A 659 32.32 -2.01 -37.79
N GLU A 660 32.63 -0.85 -38.35
CA GLU A 660 31.64 0.07 -38.92
C GLU A 660 30.90 -0.57 -40.10
N ARG A 661 31.58 -1.36 -40.94
CA ARG A 661 30.95 -2.19 -41.99
C ARG A 661 30.06 -3.28 -41.39
N GLU A 662 30.48 -3.96 -40.32
CA GLU A 662 29.63 -4.93 -39.62
C GLU A 662 28.39 -4.26 -39.01
N ASP A 663 28.52 -3.09 -38.40
CA ASP A 663 27.39 -2.34 -37.84
C ASP A 663 26.50 -1.74 -38.94
N LEU A 664 27.06 -1.36 -40.10
CA LEU A 664 26.29 -1.07 -41.32
C LEU A 664 25.59 -2.32 -41.86
N VAL A 665 26.18 -3.50 -41.79
CA VAL A 665 25.54 -4.76 -42.22
C VAL A 665 24.47 -5.20 -41.21
N ARG A 666 24.68 -5.01 -39.90
CA ARG A 666 23.66 -5.24 -38.86
C ARG A 666 22.48 -4.30 -39.05
N THR A 667 22.72 -3.00 -39.25
CA THR A 667 21.66 -2.02 -39.50
C THR A 667 21.02 -2.19 -40.88
N HIS A 668 21.77 -2.56 -41.91
CA HIS A 668 21.21 -2.94 -43.23
C HIS A 668 20.33 -4.17 -43.12
N ASN A 669 20.73 -5.20 -42.37
CA ASN A 669 19.94 -6.42 -42.20
C ASN A 669 18.73 -6.19 -41.29
N GLN A 670 18.83 -5.32 -40.28
CA GLN A 670 17.69 -4.85 -39.50
C GLN A 670 16.72 -4.03 -40.36
N MET A 671 17.22 -3.07 -41.14
CA MET A 671 16.43 -2.35 -42.13
C MET A 671 15.88 -3.25 -43.23
N SER A 672 16.53 -4.38 -43.55
CA SER A 672 16.06 -5.39 -44.51
C SER A 672 14.97 -6.27 -43.90
N LEU A 673 15.05 -6.62 -42.61
CA LEU A 673 13.99 -7.29 -41.86
C LEU A 673 12.79 -6.36 -41.66
N ASP A 674 13.02 -5.06 -41.44
CA ASP A 674 11.96 -4.06 -41.38
C ASP A 674 11.43 -3.69 -42.78
N LEU A 675 12.23 -3.84 -43.84
CA LEU A 675 11.75 -3.86 -45.23
C LEU A 675 11.01 -5.14 -45.56
N GLU A 676 11.36 -6.30 -45.03
CA GLU A 676 10.59 -7.55 -45.17
C GLU A 676 9.29 -7.46 -44.35
N ARG A 677 9.27 -6.79 -43.20
CA ARG A 677 8.04 -6.47 -42.47
C ARG A 677 7.18 -5.47 -43.22
N LEU A 678 7.77 -4.42 -43.80
CA LEU A 678 7.04 -3.45 -44.63
C LEU A 678 6.66 -4.02 -46.01
N LEU A 679 7.40 -5.01 -46.54
CA LEU A 679 7.06 -5.75 -47.75
C LEU A 679 6.00 -6.80 -47.45
N ASN A 680 6.03 -7.48 -46.32
CA ASN A 680 4.95 -8.36 -45.85
C ASN A 680 3.70 -7.54 -45.53
N GLN A 681 3.79 -6.39 -44.86
CA GLN A 681 2.65 -5.47 -44.72
C GLN A 681 2.20 -4.89 -46.06
N LYS A 682 3.12 -4.68 -47.02
CA LYS A 682 2.79 -4.29 -48.40
C LYS A 682 2.22 -5.45 -49.20
N GLU A 683 2.52 -6.70 -48.88
CA GLU A 683 1.96 -7.90 -49.50
C GLU A 683 0.65 -8.30 -48.85
N GLU A 684 0.44 -8.11 -47.55
CA GLU A 684 -0.87 -8.09 -46.90
C GLU A 684 -1.72 -6.97 -47.48
N MET A 685 -1.18 -5.75 -47.60
CA MET A 685 -1.83 -4.64 -48.31
C MET A 685 -1.98 -4.88 -49.82
N ALA A 686 -1.16 -5.72 -50.46
CA ALA A 686 -1.28 -6.08 -51.88
C ALA A 686 -2.02 -7.39 -52.12
N ILE A 687 -2.36 -8.13 -51.07
CA ILE A 687 -3.33 -9.22 -51.02
C ILE A 687 -4.69 -8.62 -50.72
N MET A 688 -4.81 -7.68 -49.78
CA MET A 688 -5.98 -6.80 -49.67
C MET A 688 -6.20 -6.00 -50.95
N LYS A 689 -5.15 -5.36 -51.51
CA LYS A 689 -5.26 -4.67 -52.80
C LYS A 689 -5.38 -5.64 -53.99
N LYS A 690 -4.93 -6.90 -53.92
CA LYS A 690 -5.30 -7.93 -54.92
C LYS A 690 -6.73 -8.41 -54.74
N VAL A 691 -7.31 -8.45 -53.54
CA VAL A 691 -8.74 -8.72 -53.35
C VAL A 691 -9.53 -7.55 -53.95
N VAL A 692 -9.12 -6.30 -53.68
CA VAL A 692 -9.73 -5.09 -54.26
C VAL A 692 -9.43 -4.90 -55.77
N MET A 693 -8.33 -5.43 -56.32
CA MET A 693 -7.95 -5.33 -57.75
C MET A 693 -8.17 -6.63 -58.57
N SER A 694 -8.46 -7.77 -57.96
CA SER A 694 -9.11 -8.89 -58.66
C SER A 694 -10.62 -8.70 -58.70
N MET A 695 -11.17 -7.90 -57.79
CA MET A 695 -12.44 -7.19 -57.93
C MET A 695 -12.36 -5.99 -58.90
N SER A 696 -11.15 -5.53 -59.28
CA SER A 696 -10.93 -4.33 -60.11
C SER A 696 -9.73 -4.48 -61.08
N GLU A 697 -9.97 -5.34 -62.07
CA GLU A 697 -9.33 -5.41 -63.40
C GLU A 697 -7.91 -5.99 -63.59
N ARG A 698 -7.78 -6.70 -64.72
CA ARG A 698 -6.60 -7.41 -65.22
C ARG A 698 -5.93 -6.57 -66.32
N LYS A 699 -4.58 -6.47 -66.40
CA LYS A 699 -3.72 -6.49 -67.65
C LYS A 699 -2.31 -5.83 -67.50
N PHE A 700 -1.26 -6.55 -67.98
CA PHE A 700 0.03 -6.09 -68.59
C PHE A 700 1.02 -5.20 -67.78
N ASP A 701 2.31 -4.97 -68.16
CA ASP A 701 3.42 -5.88 -68.62
C ASP A 701 4.85 -5.19 -68.60
N HIS A 702 5.94 -5.99 -68.65
CA HIS A 702 7.36 -5.80 -69.10
C HIS A 702 8.31 -4.55 -68.85
N LYS A 703 9.36 -4.76 -68.02
CA LYS A 703 10.87 -4.66 -68.19
C LYS A 703 11.70 -3.47 -68.82
N THR A 704 12.96 -3.31 -68.30
CA THR A 704 14.30 -2.91 -68.94
C THR A 704 14.64 -1.43 -69.34
N LYS A 705 15.91 -0.90 -69.45
CA LYS A 705 17.33 -1.17 -68.96
C LYS A 705 18.34 -0.01 -69.31
N ALA A 706 19.61 -0.04 -68.79
CA ALA A 706 20.90 0.56 -69.32
C ALA A 706 21.14 2.12 -69.28
N ARG A 707 22.34 2.77 -69.48
CA ARG A 707 23.83 2.53 -69.23
C ARG A 707 24.71 3.78 -69.68
N ASP A 708 26.02 3.85 -69.32
CA ASP A 708 27.21 4.52 -69.99
C ASP A 708 27.83 5.90 -69.54
N LEU A 709 28.95 6.36 -70.17
CA LEU A 709 30.06 7.24 -69.65
C LEU A 709 30.55 8.42 -70.59
N PHE A 710 31.36 9.42 -70.11
CA PHE A 710 32.65 9.94 -70.73
C PHE A 710 33.41 11.13 -70.01
N GLU A 711 34.59 11.55 -70.53
CA GLU A 711 35.57 12.64 -70.15
C GLU A 711 35.52 13.85 -71.18
N PRO A 712 36.45 14.87 -71.39
CA PRO A 712 37.83 15.14 -70.86
C PRO A 712 38.36 16.63 -70.65
N SER A 713 39.66 16.77 -70.27
CA SER A 713 40.68 17.80 -70.73
C SER A 713 41.30 18.91 -69.78
N LYS A 714 42.23 19.77 -70.31
CA LYS A 714 43.48 20.30 -69.67
C LYS A 714 43.93 21.76 -70.01
N SER A 715 44.82 22.40 -69.21
CA SER A 715 45.89 23.36 -69.66
C SER A 715 46.92 23.78 -68.54
N THR A 716 47.99 24.54 -68.87
CA THR A 716 49.14 24.94 -67.98
C THR A 716 49.75 26.30 -68.42
N PRO A 717 50.52 27.08 -67.59
CA PRO A 717 52.01 27.12 -67.71
C PRO A 717 52.82 27.47 -66.41
N GLY A 718 54.17 27.50 -66.49
CA GLY A 718 55.13 28.01 -65.46
C GLY A 718 55.79 29.36 -65.85
N PRO A 719 57.01 29.77 -65.38
CA PRO A 719 58.11 28.95 -64.79
C PRO A 719 59.05 29.59 -63.69
N GLN A 720 60.02 28.80 -63.14
CA GLN A 720 61.37 29.19 -62.60
C GLN A 720 61.48 30.08 -61.30
N LYS A 721 62.47 29.95 -60.38
CA LYS A 721 63.61 28.99 -60.17
C LYS A 721 64.27 29.14 -58.77
N PHE A 722 64.85 28.05 -58.22
CA PHE A 722 65.87 27.96 -57.12
C PHE A 722 65.51 28.54 -55.73
N HIS A 723 66.10 28.12 -54.59
CA HIS A 723 66.47 26.79 -54.07
C HIS A 723 66.89 26.92 -52.57
N SER A 724 66.43 26.00 -51.71
CA SER A 724 67.07 25.36 -50.53
C SER A 724 68.06 26.08 -49.60
N ASP A 725 68.15 25.78 -48.29
CA ASP A 725 67.27 25.07 -47.33
C ASP A 725 67.91 25.25 -45.93
N PHE A 726 67.14 25.45 -44.85
CA PHE A 726 67.50 24.97 -43.51
C PHE A 726 66.31 24.93 -42.54
N GLU A 727 66.43 24.01 -41.59
CA GLU A 727 65.57 23.46 -40.53
C GLU A 727 64.57 24.31 -39.68
N LEU A 728 63.60 23.55 -39.13
CA LEU A 728 62.97 23.59 -37.77
C LEU A 728 61.75 24.49 -37.40
N ASN A 729 60.78 23.78 -36.80
CA ASN A 729 59.82 24.09 -35.72
C ASN A 729 58.58 25.02 -35.88
N ASP A 730 57.48 24.44 -35.36
CA ASP A 730 56.43 24.97 -34.48
C ASP A 730 55.45 26.09 -34.92
N ASP A 731 54.22 25.62 -35.13
CA ASP A 731 52.96 26.12 -34.55
C ASP A 731 52.35 27.50 -34.89
N VAL A 732 51.19 27.38 -35.56
CA VAL A 732 49.87 27.89 -35.11
C VAL A 732 49.36 29.27 -35.55
N ASN A 733 48.09 29.24 -35.99
CA ASN A 733 47.09 30.32 -36.19
C ASN A 733 47.29 31.37 -37.31
N VAL A 734 46.29 31.45 -38.22
CA VAL A 734 45.51 32.66 -38.60
C VAL A 734 44.54 32.36 -39.79
N VAL A 735 43.33 32.95 -39.99
CA VAL A 735 42.24 33.40 -39.10
C VAL A 735 40.97 33.83 -39.92
N LYS A 736 39.74 33.79 -39.34
CA LYS A 736 38.49 34.52 -39.76
C LYS A 736 37.87 34.14 -41.14
N PRO A 737 36.73 34.75 -41.60
CA PRO A 737 35.70 35.59 -40.92
C PRO A 737 34.22 35.18 -41.15
N GLY A 738 33.28 35.88 -40.48
CA GLY A 738 32.08 36.41 -41.16
C GLY A 738 30.71 35.80 -40.81
N SER A 739 29.66 36.61 -40.90
CA SER A 739 28.26 36.26 -40.58
C SER A 739 27.30 36.62 -41.71
N LEU A 740 26.13 35.98 -41.77
CA LEU A 740 24.90 36.50 -42.40
C LEU A 740 23.65 35.66 -42.04
N HIS A 741 22.48 36.32 -41.93
CA HIS A 741 21.15 35.69 -41.90
C HIS A 741 20.57 35.58 -43.33
N LEU A 742 19.61 34.66 -43.59
CA LEU A 742 18.37 34.96 -44.35
C LEU A 742 17.34 33.80 -44.47
N SER A 743 16.06 34.15 -44.23
CA SER A 743 14.78 33.71 -44.86
C SER A 743 14.44 32.27 -45.31
N LYS A 744 13.17 31.90 -45.04
CA LYS A 744 12.36 30.78 -45.63
C LYS A 744 12.13 30.93 -47.15
N PRO A 745 11.56 29.90 -47.82
CA PRO A 745 10.18 30.11 -48.33
C PRO A 745 9.21 28.89 -48.34
N ARG A 746 7.91 29.23 -48.17
CA ARG A 746 6.67 28.66 -48.76
C ARG A 746 6.40 27.13 -48.87
N SER A 747 5.52 26.67 -47.98
CA SER A 747 4.15 26.14 -48.25
C SER A 747 3.73 25.89 -49.71
N PRO A 748 2.98 24.79 -49.98
CA PRO A 748 1.54 24.76 -49.66
C PRO A 748 1.16 23.55 -48.76
N GLN A 749 -0.10 23.12 -48.49
CA GLN A 749 -1.43 23.55 -48.95
C GLN A 749 -2.48 23.57 -47.80
N ARG A 750 -3.59 22.80 -47.94
CA ARG A 750 -4.90 22.77 -47.24
C ARG A 750 -5.74 21.64 -47.92
N PRO A 751 -6.97 21.21 -47.48
CA PRO A 751 -7.95 21.97 -46.67
C PRO A 751 -8.84 21.21 -45.63
N ARG A 752 -9.45 22.01 -44.71
CA ARG A 752 -10.82 21.87 -44.10
C ARG A 752 -11.13 20.62 -43.25
N GLN A 753 -12.16 20.63 -42.38
CA GLN A 753 -13.21 21.62 -41.98
C GLN A 753 -13.31 21.60 -40.43
N ASP A 754 -13.34 22.74 -39.72
CA ASP A 754 -14.54 23.50 -39.23
C ASP A 754 -15.45 22.75 -38.23
N LYS A 755 -16.05 23.35 -37.17
CA LYS A 755 -15.96 24.71 -36.56
C LYS A 755 -16.75 24.79 -35.24
N ARG A 756 -16.23 25.58 -34.27
CA ARG A 756 -16.97 26.34 -33.19
C ARG A 756 -17.76 25.48 -32.16
N GLY A 757 -18.07 25.91 -30.94
CA GLY A 757 -18.02 27.24 -30.27
C GLY A 757 -19.43 27.78 -30.00
N ASN A 758 -19.76 28.62 -29.01
CA ASN A 758 -18.99 29.27 -27.93
C ASN A 758 -20.02 29.95 -26.96
N THR A 759 -19.60 30.35 -25.73
CA THR A 759 -20.23 31.39 -24.86
C THR A 759 -21.75 31.39 -24.52
N LYS A 760 -22.03 31.28 -23.20
CA LYS A 760 -22.89 32.14 -22.34
C LYS A 760 -24.18 32.79 -22.90
N PHE A 761 -25.31 32.65 -22.20
CA PHE A 761 -26.15 33.78 -21.71
C PHE A 761 -27.04 33.36 -20.52
N SER A 762 -27.84 34.27 -19.95
CA SER A 762 -28.58 34.09 -18.68
C SER A 762 -30.04 34.60 -18.73
N LYS A 763 -30.82 34.19 -17.72
CA LYS A 763 -32.17 34.65 -17.32
C LYS A 763 -33.36 34.40 -18.27
N ALA A 764 -34.38 33.74 -17.71
CA ALA A 764 -35.78 34.15 -17.86
C ALA A 764 -36.55 33.82 -16.56
N TYR A 765 -37.50 34.67 -16.16
CA TYR A 765 -38.55 34.35 -15.18
C TYR A 765 -39.81 33.93 -15.97
N GLY A 766 -40.63 33.05 -15.41
CA GLY A 766 -41.89 32.65 -16.04
C GLY A 766 -42.86 32.03 -15.03
N VAL A 767 -43.92 32.77 -14.69
CA VAL A 767 -45.00 32.35 -13.78
C VAL A 767 -46.33 32.57 -14.49
N ALA A 768 -47.23 31.58 -14.44
CA ALA A 768 -48.66 31.74 -14.10
C ALA A 768 -49.55 30.60 -14.62
N LYS A 769 -50.51 30.20 -13.76
CA LYS A 769 -51.70 29.35 -14.03
C LYS A 769 -51.42 27.87 -14.34
N SER A 770 -52.30 26.94 -13.97
CA SER A 770 -53.56 27.12 -13.21
C SER A 770 -53.40 26.94 -11.71
#